data_AF-L7JMZ5-F1
#
_entry.id   AF-L7JMZ5-F1
#
_cell.length_a   1.000
_cell.length_b   1.000
_cell.length_c   1.000
_cell.angle_alpha   90.00
_cell.angle_beta   90.00
_cell.angle_gamma   90.00
#
_symmetry.space_group_name_H-M   'P 1'
#
loop_
_entity.id
_entity.type
_entity.pdbx_description
1 polymer ?
#
loop_
_entity_poly.entity_id
_entity_poly.type
_entity_poly.pdbx_seq_one_letter_code
_entity_poly.pdbx_strand_id
1 'polypeptide(L)'
;MSERQVEAHRLLSEYPKTATPDVNSGLVTGTAIPRRNPRKTSPSVAFLSIVTAALLSLSFLFITCSSPATWTWLASTLHPSLQHAETGGAETGNAGAAADRYLIGVGKADITGPVVEINLMGYADPNQVGSGLRQRLYSRAFMVGDLAHPADRFVYLVLDTQSGDTAVRYGIISALQSLGPEYAHYGHHNVAVTGTHSHSGPGGWLNYLLPQITSKGFDHQGYRAIVDGAVLSIRRAHESLTPGYLYVGKTKVAGANINRSLFAYLANPEVERNRYNVSSEDDGSVEKEMTLLKFQRASDWRHLGILTWFPTHGTSMLGNNTLITGDNKGVAAYLFEKSMRYDVSAVPGVEFVAGFSQASVGDTSPNVKGAWCEDGSGLMCSFENSTCADGKAQACHARGPFFGRDDGGTASCFEIGMRQFKPARELYDKLLLSEGTRISGGMVKSFHTFHDMSRFEFAHPRNSSQIIRTCPAALGYSFAAGTSDGPGVFDFTQHDGDSSNTSPVWRAVSNMLKKPSDEQVACHAPKPILLDVGEVSRPYQWTPNIVDVQLFRVGQLAIIVSPGEATTMAGRRWKESVERAFVGFLDTERNDADGNEDSDSEQLSPIVVLGGPANSYTHYITTEEEYGIQRYEGASTLYGPHTLDAYINGF
;
A
#
# COMPACT_ATOMS: atom_id res chain seq x y z
N MET A 1 33.18 26.38 -4.65
CA MET A 1 32.93 25.08 -5.31
C MET A 1 34.20 24.27 -5.20
N SER A 2 34.21 23.21 -4.40
CA SER A 2 35.41 22.42 -4.13
C SER A 2 35.57 21.30 -5.16
N GLU A 3 36.82 20.93 -5.45
CA GLU A 3 37.24 19.93 -6.44
C GLU A 3 36.56 18.54 -6.28
N ARG A 4 35.86 18.29 -5.17
CA ARG A 4 35.11 17.05 -4.93
C ARG A 4 33.71 17.02 -5.57
N GLN A 5 33.13 18.16 -5.95
CA GLN A 5 31.89 18.18 -6.74
C GLN A 5 32.12 17.79 -8.21
N VAL A 6 33.36 17.89 -8.69
CA VAL A 6 33.72 17.52 -10.08
C VAL A 6 33.89 16.01 -10.24
N GLU A 7 34.41 15.31 -9.22
CA GLU A 7 34.61 13.85 -9.26
C GLU A 7 33.29 13.07 -9.22
N ALA A 8 32.29 13.56 -8.47
CA ALA A 8 30.94 12.98 -8.43
C ALA A 8 30.18 13.13 -9.75
N HIS A 9 30.46 14.19 -10.51
CA HIS A 9 29.87 14.39 -11.83
C HIS A 9 30.55 13.53 -12.91
N ARG A 10 31.84 13.21 -12.74
CA ARG A 10 32.65 12.38 -13.65
C ARG A 10 32.28 10.89 -13.57
N LEU A 11 31.91 10.38 -12.40
CA LEU A 11 31.49 8.98 -12.23
C LEU A 11 30.07 8.68 -12.75
N LEU A 12 29.32 9.71 -13.16
CA LEU A 12 27.97 9.59 -13.74
C LEU A 12 27.94 9.75 -15.28
N SER A 13 29.07 10.06 -15.93
CA SER A 13 29.14 10.32 -17.38
C SER A 13 29.74 9.19 -18.22
N GLU A 14 30.23 8.11 -17.62
CA GLU A 14 30.79 6.96 -18.35
C GLU A 14 29.79 5.80 -18.45
N TYR A 15 28.79 5.96 -19.33
CA TYR A 15 28.13 4.85 -20.02
C TYR A 15 28.25 5.11 -21.53
N PRO A 16 28.81 4.19 -22.32
CA PRO A 16 29.10 4.46 -23.72
C PRO A 16 27.81 4.60 -24.54
N LYS A 17 27.71 5.73 -25.24
CA LYS A 17 26.72 5.99 -26.28
C LYS A 17 27.05 5.17 -27.53
N THR A 18 26.06 4.37 -27.96
CA THR A 18 25.76 3.95 -29.34
C THR A 18 26.88 3.39 -30.23
N ALA A 19 26.73 2.12 -30.63
CA ALA A 19 27.21 1.63 -31.93
C ALA A 19 26.02 1.07 -32.73
N THR A 20 25.78 1.66 -33.90
CA THR A 20 24.88 1.19 -34.96
C THR A 20 25.42 -0.11 -35.57
N PRO A 21 24.60 -1.14 -35.88
CA PRO A 21 25.07 -2.26 -36.67
C PRO A 21 24.82 -2.01 -38.17
N ASP A 22 25.91 -2.16 -38.91
CA ASP A 22 25.98 -2.17 -40.36
C ASP A 22 25.49 -3.51 -40.92
N VAL A 23 24.82 -3.47 -42.06
CA VAL A 23 24.25 -4.64 -42.75
C VAL A 23 25.27 -5.17 -43.75
N ASN A 24 25.85 -6.36 -43.52
CA ASN A 24 25.99 -7.41 -44.53
C ASN A 24 26.87 -8.62 -44.13
N SER A 25 26.36 -9.79 -44.56
CA SER A 25 27.07 -11.03 -44.97
C SER A 25 27.70 -11.94 -43.90
N GLY A 26 27.34 -13.23 -43.97
CA GLY A 26 28.08 -14.31 -43.33
C GLY A 26 27.25 -15.54 -42.95
N LEU A 27 26.83 -16.33 -43.95
CA LEU A 27 26.37 -17.72 -43.76
C LEU A 27 27.48 -18.54 -43.08
N VAL A 28 27.21 -19.17 -41.92
CA VAL A 28 27.79 -20.48 -41.56
C VAL A 28 26.77 -21.26 -40.71
N THR A 29 26.55 -22.49 -41.14
CA THR A 29 25.66 -23.55 -40.64
C THR A 29 26.14 -24.18 -39.32
N GLY A 30 25.21 -24.55 -38.43
CA GLY A 30 25.52 -25.31 -37.22
C GLY A 30 24.32 -26.00 -36.55
N THR A 31 23.92 -27.14 -37.14
CA THR A 31 23.35 -28.36 -36.52
C THR A 31 22.43 -28.27 -35.28
N ALA A 32 21.16 -28.64 -35.50
CA ALA A 32 20.15 -28.95 -34.50
C ALA A 32 20.29 -30.37 -33.90
N ILE A 33 19.88 -30.54 -32.63
CA ILE A 33 19.65 -31.83 -31.96
C ILE A 33 18.21 -31.82 -31.37
N PRO A 34 17.42 -32.91 -31.48
CA PRO A 34 15.97 -32.83 -31.57
C PRO A 34 15.20 -33.05 -30.25
N ARG A 35 14.01 -32.45 -30.18
CA ARG A 35 12.97 -32.65 -29.16
C ARG A 35 12.32 -34.03 -29.31
N ARG A 36 12.12 -34.74 -28.19
CA ARG A 36 11.36 -36.00 -28.08
C ARG A 36 9.86 -35.71 -27.86
N ASN A 37 9.02 -36.27 -28.72
CA ASN A 37 7.57 -36.40 -28.55
C ASN A 37 7.22 -37.54 -27.57
N PRO A 38 6.18 -37.39 -26.72
CA PRO A 38 5.41 -38.53 -26.24
C PRO A 38 4.18 -38.78 -27.13
N ARG A 39 3.98 -40.05 -27.49
CA ARG A 39 2.85 -40.53 -28.29
C ARG A 39 1.54 -40.54 -27.50
N LYS A 40 0.47 -40.30 -28.26
CA LYS A 40 -0.95 -40.52 -27.96
C LYS A 40 -1.24 -41.96 -27.54
N THR A 41 -2.07 -42.15 -26.52
CA THR A 41 -3.07 -43.22 -26.43
C THR A 41 -4.28 -42.76 -25.60
N SER A 42 -5.46 -42.83 -26.18
CA SER A 42 -6.78 -42.96 -25.53
C SER A 42 -7.56 -44.02 -26.34
N PRO A 43 -8.76 -44.52 -25.95
CA PRO A 43 -9.63 -44.08 -24.85
C PRO A 43 -10.37 -45.21 -24.06
N SER A 44 -11.18 -44.76 -23.09
CA SER A 44 -12.44 -45.38 -22.60
C SER A 44 -12.36 -46.51 -21.56
N VAL A 45 -12.93 -46.29 -20.37
CA VAL A 45 -14.24 -46.83 -19.91
C VAL A 45 -14.58 -46.23 -18.53
N ALA A 46 -15.81 -45.74 -18.38
CA ALA A 46 -16.43 -45.28 -17.15
C ALA A 46 -17.08 -46.43 -16.37
N PHE A 47 -17.10 -46.38 -15.02
CA PHE A 47 -18.30 -46.54 -14.16
C PHE A 47 -17.93 -46.62 -12.65
N LEU A 48 -18.46 -45.65 -11.88
CA LEU A 48 -19.20 -45.78 -10.60
C LEU A 48 -18.62 -46.64 -9.45
N SER A 49 -18.41 -46.04 -8.27
CA SER A 49 -19.28 -46.22 -7.08
C SER A 49 -18.73 -45.53 -5.81
N ILE A 50 -19.66 -44.93 -5.08
CA ILE A 50 -19.53 -44.21 -3.81
C ILE A 50 -19.93 -45.16 -2.67
N VAL A 51 -19.41 -44.91 -1.46
CA VAL A 51 -19.92 -45.24 -0.11
C VAL A 51 -19.30 -46.47 0.58
N THR A 52 -18.56 -46.20 1.67
CA THR A 52 -18.71 -46.73 3.06
C THR A 52 -17.41 -46.39 3.82
N ALA A 53 -17.29 -45.24 4.50
CA ALA A 53 -17.77 -44.94 5.86
C ALA A 53 -17.42 -46.01 6.90
N ALA A 54 -16.37 -45.70 7.67
CA ALA A 54 -16.19 -45.88 9.13
C ALA A 54 -16.89 -47.06 9.83
N LEU A 55 -16.12 -47.84 10.60
CA LEU A 55 -16.23 -47.91 12.06
C LEU A 55 -15.30 -48.95 12.71
N LEU A 56 -14.79 -48.55 13.88
CA LEU A 56 -14.30 -49.32 15.03
C LEU A 56 -12.85 -49.88 14.95
N SER A 57 -11.83 -49.34 15.62
CA SER A 57 -11.60 -48.91 17.02
C SER A 57 -11.14 -50.00 18.00
N LEU A 58 -10.25 -49.57 18.91
CA LEU A 58 -9.84 -50.15 20.20
C LEU A 58 -8.85 -51.34 20.17
N SER A 59 -7.78 -51.43 20.99
CA SER A 59 -7.15 -50.55 22.00
C SER A 59 -5.98 -51.32 22.68
N PHE A 60 -5.27 -50.63 23.59
CA PHE A 60 -4.35 -51.06 24.67
C PHE A 60 -2.87 -50.67 24.45
N LEU A 61 -2.25 -49.66 25.10
CA LEU A 61 -2.35 -48.97 26.41
C LEU A 61 -1.56 -49.66 27.55
N PHE A 62 -0.44 -49.05 27.96
CA PHE A 62 0.20 -48.98 29.31
C PHE A 62 1.28 -47.86 29.26
N ILE A 63 1.08 -46.63 29.80
CA ILE A 63 1.12 -46.12 31.19
C ILE A 63 2.57 -46.07 31.76
N THR A 64 3.29 -44.95 31.63
CA THR A 64 3.48 -43.79 32.56
C THR A 64 4.10 -44.10 33.93
N CYS A 65 5.19 -43.39 34.28
CA CYS A 65 5.28 -42.58 35.51
C CYS A 65 6.62 -41.82 35.56
N SER A 66 6.60 -40.48 35.69
CA SER A 66 7.21 -39.73 36.81
C SER A 66 7.45 -38.24 36.48
N SER A 67 6.88 -37.39 37.34
CA SER A 67 7.18 -35.99 37.68
C SER A 67 6.81 -35.86 39.17
N PRO A 68 7.07 -34.75 39.89
CA PRO A 68 8.14 -33.74 39.84
C PRO A 68 8.78 -33.50 41.24
N ALA A 69 9.93 -32.81 41.36
CA ALA A 69 10.27 -32.04 42.57
C ALA A 69 11.57 -31.20 42.46
N THR A 70 11.41 -29.92 42.84
CA THR A 70 12.33 -29.05 43.62
C THR A 70 13.72 -28.74 43.09
N TRP A 71 13.94 -27.51 42.59
CA TRP A 71 15.13 -26.70 42.93
C TRP A 71 14.75 -25.20 42.93
N THR A 72 14.62 -24.63 44.12
CA THR A 72 14.78 -23.19 44.41
C THR A 72 16.13 -23.00 45.11
N TRP A 73 16.70 -21.79 44.99
CA TRP A 73 17.92 -21.25 45.60
C TRP A 73 19.26 -21.41 44.84
N LEU A 74 19.57 -20.42 44.00
CA LEU A 74 20.62 -19.43 44.30
C LEU A 74 20.56 -18.27 43.28
N ALA A 75 19.93 -17.17 43.70
CA ALA A 75 20.16 -15.87 43.13
C ALA A 75 21.31 -15.21 43.91
N SER A 76 22.43 -14.93 43.23
CA SER A 76 23.32 -13.83 43.58
C SER A 76 24.42 -13.67 42.53
N THR A 77 24.68 -12.40 42.20
CA THR A 77 25.84 -11.86 41.48
C THR A 77 25.90 -12.04 39.96
N LEU A 78 25.32 -11.07 39.24
CA LEU A 78 26.04 -10.14 38.33
C LEU A 78 25.02 -9.31 37.53
N HIS A 79 24.37 -8.37 38.22
CA HIS A 79 23.80 -7.18 37.58
C HIS A 79 24.90 -6.10 37.57
N PRO A 80 25.32 -5.55 36.43
CA PRO A 80 25.83 -4.20 36.40
C PRO A 80 24.60 -3.28 36.53
N SER A 81 24.39 -2.78 37.73
CA SER A 81 23.58 -1.59 37.99
C SER A 81 24.14 -0.44 37.16
N LEU A 82 23.40 0.00 36.13
CA LEU A 82 23.59 1.32 35.53
C LEU A 82 23.02 2.37 36.50
N GLN A 83 23.81 2.71 37.51
CA GLN A 83 23.74 4.00 38.18
C GLN A 83 25.00 4.77 37.79
N HIS A 84 24.96 5.49 36.68
CA HIS A 84 25.80 6.66 36.54
C HIS A 84 25.06 7.81 37.21
N ALA A 85 25.65 8.31 38.29
CA ALA A 85 25.26 9.55 38.91
C ALA A 85 25.50 10.68 37.91
N GLU A 86 24.44 11.22 37.31
CA GLU A 86 24.48 12.56 36.72
C GLU A 86 24.56 13.56 37.85
N THR A 87 25.78 14.05 38.12
CA THR A 87 25.98 15.29 38.84
C THR A 87 25.41 16.42 37.99
N GLY A 88 24.36 17.06 38.51
CA GLY A 88 23.61 18.10 37.82
C GLY A 88 24.47 19.27 37.33
N GLY A 89 24.38 19.52 36.02
CA GLY A 89 24.31 20.87 35.49
C GLY A 89 22.85 21.17 35.24
N ALA A 90 22.27 22.08 36.01
CA ALA A 90 20.94 22.61 35.71
C ALA A 90 21.04 23.43 34.41
N GLU A 91 20.83 22.78 33.28
CA GLU A 91 20.39 23.49 32.09
C GLU A 91 18.95 23.93 32.34
N THR A 92 18.74 25.23 32.43
CA THR A 92 17.42 25.85 32.24
C THR A 92 17.00 25.63 30.78
N GLY A 93 16.67 24.38 30.45
CA GLY A 93 16.16 23.95 29.17
C GLY A 93 14.64 24.13 29.16
N ASN A 94 14.18 24.94 28.21
CA ASN A 94 12.78 25.24 27.94
C ASN A 94 11.88 23.98 28.07
N ALA A 95 10.86 24.00 28.93
CA ALA A 95 9.95 22.87 29.14
C ALA A 95 9.29 22.37 27.84
N GLY A 96 9.15 23.25 26.84
CA GLY A 96 8.69 22.90 25.49
C GLY A 96 9.63 21.99 24.68
N ALA A 97 10.94 21.94 24.98
CA ALA A 97 11.88 21.08 24.25
C ALA A 97 11.73 19.59 24.62
N ALA A 98 11.26 19.30 25.85
CA ALA A 98 11.00 17.95 26.34
C ALA A 98 9.66 17.37 25.85
N ALA A 99 8.66 18.23 25.60
CA ALA A 99 7.34 17.85 25.11
C ALA A 99 7.34 17.30 23.68
N ASP A 100 8.33 17.66 22.88
CA ASP A 100 8.43 17.32 21.46
C ASP A 100 9.44 16.18 21.21
N ARG A 101 9.54 15.23 22.14
CA ARG A 101 10.41 14.05 22.06
C ARG A 101 9.57 12.79 22.08
N TYR A 102 9.98 11.80 21.30
CA TYR A 102 9.27 10.53 21.15
C TYR A 102 10.23 9.35 21.30
N LEU A 103 9.69 8.19 21.68
CA LEU A 103 10.35 6.91 21.41
C LEU A 103 10.23 6.62 19.92
N ILE A 104 11.35 6.46 19.24
CA ILE A 104 11.40 6.16 17.82
C ILE A 104 12.21 4.91 17.55
N GLY A 105 11.78 4.12 16.58
CA GLY A 105 12.47 2.91 16.15
C GLY A 105 12.19 2.62 14.69
N VAL A 106 13.16 2.05 13.99
CA VAL A 106 13.00 1.63 12.59
C VAL A 106 13.56 0.24 12.39
N GLY A 107 12.96 -0.52 11.50
CA GLY A 107 13.40 -1.87 11.20
C GLY A 107 13.08 -2.28 9.79
N LYS A 108 13.90 -3.14 9.21
CA LYS A 108 13.72 -3.67 7.87
C LYS A 108 13.99 -5.16 7.87
N ALA A 109 13.23 -5.93 7.10
CA ALA A 109 13.47 -7.36 6.91
C ALA A 109 12.92 -7.83 5.56
N ASP A 110 13.49 -8.93 5.04
CA ASP A 110 13.08 -9.55 3.79
C ASP A 110 11.70 -10.23 3.96
N ILE A 111 10.81 -10.03 3.00
CA ILE A 111 9.49 -10.68 2.91
C ILE A 111 9.31 -11.43 1.58
N THR A 112 10.39 -11.66 0.84
CA THR A 112 10.35 -12.31 -0.47
C THR A 112 9.89 -13.75 -0.34
N GLY A 113 8.68 -14.04 -0.81
CA GLY A 113 8.12 -15.38 -0.95
C GLY A 113 8.67 -16.14 -2.17
N PRO A 114 7.93 -17.15 -2.66
CA PRO A 114 8.29 -17.88 -3.87
C PRO A 114 8.44 -16.94 -5.07
N VAL A 115 9.45 -17.21 -5.90
CA VAL A 115 9.81 -16.35 -7.06
C VAL A 115 9.56 -17.03 -8.40
N VAL A 116 9.12 -18.30 -8.40
CA VAL A 116 8.81 -19.10 -9.59
C VAL A 116 7.49 -19.83 -9.39
N GLU A 117 6.79 -20.11 -10.50
CA GLU A 117 5.59 -20.96 -10.55
C GLU A 117 4.39 -20.49 -9.72
N ILE A 118 4.43 -19.25 -9.22
CA ILE A 118 3.36 -18.59 -8.50
C ILE A 118 2.85 -17.38 -9.29
N ASN A 119 1.54 -17.17 -9.30
CA ASN A 119 0.95 -15.99 -9.95
C ASN A 119 1.42 -14.70 -9.25
N LEU A 120 1.59 -13.62 -9.99
CA LEU A 120 1.87 -12.31 -9.41
C LEU A 120 0.57 -11.64 -8.98
N MET A 121 0.58 -10.95 -7.84
CA MET A 121 -0.59 -10.25 -7.32
C MET A 121 -0.71 -8.85 -7.94
N GLY A 122 -1.92 -8.47 -8.37
CA GLY A 122 -2.20 -7.13 -8.89
C GLY A 122 -3.03 -7.16 -10.16
N TYR A 123 -2.42 -7.55 -11.28
CA TYR A 123 -3.04 -7.50 -12.61
C TYR A 123 -4.18 -8.49 -12.85
N ALA A 124 -4.38 -9.45 -11.94
CA ALA A 124 -5.39 -10.50 -12.07
C ALA A 124 -5.29 -11.33 -13.37
N ASP A 125 -4.11 -11.39 -14.00
CA ASP A 125 -3.85 -12.25 -15.17
C ASP A 125 -3.38 -13.64 -14.70
N PRO A 126 -4.14 -14.72 -14.96
CA PRO A 126 -3.74 -16.08 -14.59
C PRO A 126 -2.49 -16.59 -15.31
N ASN A 127 -2.04 -15.91 -16.39
CA ASN A 127 -0.83 -16.25 -17.13
C ASN A 127 0.41 -15.49 -16.62
N GLN A 128 0.25 -14.46 -15.79
CA GLN A 128 1.37 -13.76 -15.17
C GLN A 128 1.94 -14.59 -14.02
N VAL A 129 2.84 -15.51 -14.35
CA VAL A 129 3.44 -16.44 -13.41
C VAL A 129 4.93 -16.12 -13.23
N GLY A 130 5.37 -16.09 -11.98
CA GLY A 130 6.75 -15.82 -11.59
C GLY A 130 7.75 -16.75 -12.30
N SER A 131 8.85 -16.19 -12.77
CA SER A 131 9.95 -16.89 -13.44
C SER A 131 11.32 -16.60 -12.81
N GLY A 132 11.38 -15.72 -11.81
CA GLY A 132 12.61 -15.37 -11.13
C GLY A 132 12.49 -14.12 -10.26
N LEU A 133 13.65 -13.63 -9.82
CA LEU A 133 13.79 -12.49 -8.91
C LEU A 133 14.60 -11.38 -9.58
N ARG A 134 14.07 -10.15 -9.56
CA ARG A 134 14.80 -8.94 -9.93
C ARG A 134 15.25 -8.16 -8.69
N GLN A 135 14.33 -7.95 -7.75
CA GLN A 135 14.59 -7.23 -6.50
C GLN A 135 13.87 -7.93 -5.35
N ARG A 136 14.58 -8.17 -4.25
CA ARG A 136 13.99 -8.62 -2.98
C ARG A 136 12.90 -7.65 -2.52
N LEU A 137 11.86 -8.18 -1.91
CA LEU A 137 10.77 -7.45 -1.29
C LEU A 137 11.06 -7.29 0.20
N TYR A 138 10.78 -6.12 0.77
CA TYR A 138 11.04 -5.85 2.19
C TYR A 138 9.80 -5.37 2.94
N SER A 139 9.74 -5.73 4.22
CA SER A 139 8.96 -5.02 5.23
C SER A 139 9.83 -3.93 5.84
N ARG A 140 9.30 -2.71 5.93
CA ARG A 140 9.93 -1.57 6.62
C ARG A 140 9.00 -1.08 7.72
N ALA A 141 9.43 -1.21 8.97
CA ALA A 141 8.68 -0.84 10.16
C ALA A 141 9.14 0.51 10.68
N PHE A 142 8.17 1.38 10.98
CA PHE A 142 8.37 2.67 11.62
C PHE A 142 7.58 2.72 12.92
N MET A 143 8.26 2.95 14.03
CA MET A 143 7.69 2.96 15.36
C MET A 143 7.79 4.34 15.97
N VAL A 144 6.68 4.79 16.56
CA VAL A 144 6.60 6.04 17.31
C VAL A 144 5.83 5.75 18.59
N GLY A 145 6.36 6.18 19.72
CA GLY A 145 5.76 6.01 21.04
C GLY A 145 5.96 7.22 21.94
N ASP A 146 5.09 7.34 22.92
CA ASP A 146 5.18 8.34 23.99
C ASP A 146 6.34 7.98 24.93
N LEU A 147 7.11 8.97 25.39
CA LEU A 147 8.23 8.76 26.31
C LEU A 147 7.78 8.48 27.75
N ALA A 148 6.72 9.16 28.21
CA ALA A 148 6.17 9.02 29.55
C ALA A 148 5.27 7.79 29.68
N HIS A 149 4.57 7.45 28.59
CA HIS A 149 3.69 6.29 28.51
C HIS A 149 4.11 5.38 27.36
N PRO A 150 5.22 4.62 27.46
CA PRO A 150 5.73 3.83 26.35
C PRO A 150 4.72 2.84 25.75
N ALA A 151 3.68 2.42 26.47
CA ALA A 151 2.61 1.58 25.92
C ALA A 151 1.77 2.29 24.83
N ASP A 152 1.67 3.62 24.90
CA ASP A 152 1.09 4.47 23.86
C ASP A 152 2.09 4.59 22.70
N ARG A 153 2.05 3.59 21.82
CA ARG A 153 2.89 3.52 20.62
C ARG A 153 2.11 2.95 19.46
N PHE A 154 2.55 3.25 18.26
CA PHE A 154 2.09 2.59 17.04
C PHE A 154 3.25 2.12 16.17
N VAL A 155 2.93 1.19 15.28
CA VAL A 155 3.80 0.65 14.25
C VAL A 155 3.15 0.82 12.90
N TYR A 156 3.83 1.53 12.00
CA TYR A 156 3.45 1.68 10.60
C TYR A 156 4.39 0.85 9.73
N LEU A 157 3.86 -0.20 9.09
CA LEU A 157 4.61 -1.02 8.15
C LEU A 157 4.40 -0.55 6.72
N VAL A 158 5.48 -0.45 5.95
CA VAL A 158 5.47 -0.37 4.49
C VAL A 158 6.01 -1.69 3.94
N LEU A 159 5.14 -2.50 3.35
CA LEU A 159 5.48 -3.77 2.72
C LEU A 159 5.63 -3.60 1.20
N ASP A 160 6.66 -4.20 0.61
CA ASP A 160 6.80 -4.33 -0.85
C ASP A 160 5.81 -5.40 -1.42
N THR A 161 4.52 -5.32 -1.02
CA THR A 161 3.39 -6.16 -1.45
C THR A 161 2.32 -5.31 -2.14
N GLN A 162 1.32 -5.97 -2.74
CA GLN A 162 0.17 -5.29 -3.35
C GLN A 162 -0.70 -4.55 -2.32
N SER A 163 -0.87 -5.07 -1.11
CA SER A 163 -1.66 -4.44 -0.06
C SER A 163 -1.25 -4.99 1.30
N GLY A 164 -1.75 -4.38 2.37
CA GLY A 164 -1.97 -5.12 3.61
C GLY A 164 -3.19 -6.02 3.50
N ASP A 165 -3.25 -7.08 4.31
CA ASP A 165 -4.35 -8.03 4.30
C ASP A 165 -4.65 -8.60 5.68
N THR A 166 -5.92 -8.98 5.88
CA THR A 166 -6.46 -9.42 7.16
C THR A 166 -5.70 -10.64 7.67
N ALA A 167 -5.43 -11.65 6.84
CA ALA A 167 -4.73 -12.86 7.26
C ALA A 167 -3.28 -12.54 7.65
N VAL A 168 -2.61 -11.70 6.86
CA VAL A 168 -1.23 -11.25 7.15
C VAL A 168 -1.17 -10.47 8.46
N ARG A 169 -2.09 -9.52 8.66
CA ARG A 169 -2.15 -8.70 9.87
C ARG A 169 -2.42 -9.51 11.13
N TYR A 170 -3.38 -10.44 11.08
CA TYR A 170 -3.64 -11.36 12.19
C TYR A 170 -2.43 -12.26 12.47
N GLY A 171 -1.76 -12.77 11.42
CA GLY A 171 -0.54 -13.55 11.54
C GLY A 171 0.57 -12.78 12.27
N ILE A 172 0.81 -11.53 11.86
CA ILE A 172 1.80 -10.64 12.49
C ILE A 172 1.47 -10.41 13.98
N ILE A 173 0.23 -10.01 14.29
CA ILE A 173 -0.17 -9.72 15.67
C ILE A 173 -0.05 -10.97 16.56
N SER A 174 -0.53 -12.11 16.09
CA SER A 174 -0.44 -13.37 16.83
C SER A 174 1.03 -13.79 17.05
N ALA A 175 1.87 -13.66 16.03
CA ALA A 175 3.29 -13.96 16.14
C ALA A 175 3.99 -13.01 17.14
N LEU A 176 3.72 -11.71 17.10
CA LEU A 176 4.25 -10.75 18.07
C LEU A 176 3.86 -11.12 19.51
N GLN A 177 2.58 -11.42 19.75
CA GLN A 177 2.11 -11.84 21.08
C GLN A 177 2.84 -13.11 21.58
N SER A 178 3.21 -14.02 20.66
CA SER A 178 3.95 -15.25 21.01
C SER A 178 5.42 -15.01 21.38
N LEU A 179 6.01 -13.84 21.05
CA LEU A 179 7.40 -13.51 21.39
C LEU A 179 7.59 -13.19 22.89
N GLY A 180 6.50 -12.88 23.61
CA GLY A 180 6.50 -12.64 25.05
C GLY A 180 5.93 -11.28 25.46
N PRO A 181 5.94 -10.97 26.77
CA PRO A 181 5.25 -9.81 27.34
C PRO A 181 5.65 -8.46 26.75
N GLU A 182 6.91 -8.30 26.32
CA GLU A 182 7.43 -7.05 25.74
C GLU A 182 6.72 -6.66 24.42
N TYR A 183 6.16 -7.65 23.72
CA TYR A 183 5.45 -7.49 22.45
C TYR A 183 3.92 -7.51 22.62
N ALA A 184 3.42 -7.72 23.83
CA ALA A 184 1.97 -7.84 24.11
C ALA A 184 1.19 -6.54 23.82
N HIS A 185 1.88 -5.40 23.74
CA HIS A 185 1.30 -4.09 23.43
C HIS A 185 0.94 -3.92 21.95
N TYR A 186 1.37 -4.82 21.06
CA TYR A 186 1.04 -4.74 19.63
C TYR A 186 -0.26 -5.49 19.33
N GLY A 187 -1.25 -4.76 18.82
CA GLY A 187 -2.54 -5.32 18.44
C GLY A 187 -3.22 -4.52 17.33
N HIS A 188 -4.51 -4.78 17.12
CA HIS A 188 -5.27 -4.12 16.06
C HIS A 188 -5.34 -2.59 16.21
N HIS A 189 -5.29 -2.08 17.43
CA HIS A 189 -5.34 -0.63 17.66
C HIS A 189 -4.12 0.11 17.13
N ASN A 190 -2.94 -0.50 17.14
CA ASN A 190 -1.68 0.21 16.92
C ASN A 190 -0.72 -0.40 15.92
N VAL A 191 -1.09 -1.48 15.23
CA VAL A 191 -0.32 -2.03 14.10
C VAL A 191 -1.05 -1.77 12.78
N ALA A 192 -0.43 -0.96 11.92
CA ALA A 192 -0.86 -0.73 10.54
C ALA A 192 0.02 -1.52 9.57
N VAL A 193 -0.60 -2.31 8.71
CA VAL A 193 0.08 -3.10 7.68
C VAL A 193 -0.26 -2.50 6.33
N THR A 194 0.63 -1.71 5.72
CA THR A 194 0.36 -1.06 4.42
C THR A 194 1.21 -1.67 3.31
N GLY A 195 0.65 -1.75 2.11
CA GLY A 195 1.38 -2.16 0.91
C GLY A 195 1.88 -0.97 0.10
N THR A 196 3.04 -1.10 -0.53
CA THR A 196 3.50 -0.20 -1.60
C THR A 196 2.65 -0.31 -2.86
N HIS A 197 1.75 -1.29 -2.91
CA HIS A 197 0.91 -1.59 -4.05
C HIS A 197 1.71 -1.97 -5.30
N SER A 198 2.77 -2.76 -5.12
CA SER A 198 3.51 -3.40 -6.21
C SER A 198 2.67 -4.53 -6.83
N HIS A 199 2.53 -4.51 -8.16
CA HIS A 199 1.87 -5.55 -8.95
C HIS A 199 2.85 -6.64 -9.42
N SER A 200 4.05 -6.69 -8.83
CA SER A 200 5.13 -7.62 -9.19
C SER A 200 5.66 -8.43 -8.00
N GLY A 201 4.82 -8.65 -6.99
CA GLY A 201 5.07 -9.59 -5.88
C GLY A 201 4.31 -10.91 -6.06
N PRO A 202 4.70 -12.00 -5.37
CA PRO A 202 3.94 -13.25 -5.41
C PRO A 202 2.54 -13.06 -4.84
N GLY A 203 1.54 -13.76 -5.39
CA GLY A 203 0.16 -13.79 -4.90
C GLY A 203 -0.12 -14.90 -3.89
N GLY A 204 -1.41 -15.18 -3.68
CA GLY A 204 -1.86 -16.32 -2.86
C GLY A 204 -1.78 -16.15 -1.34
N TRP A 205 -1.78 -14.94 -0.78
CA TRP A 205 -1.70 -14.73 0.68
C TRP A 205 -2.87 -13.93 1.26
N LEU A 206 -3.83 -13.54 0.42
CA LEU A 206 -4.99 -12.76 0.80
C LEU A 206 -6.01 -13.64 1.55
N ASN A 207 -6.74 -13.04 2.49
CA ASN A 207 -7.73 -13.77 3.31
C ASN A 207 -8.97 -14.18 2.52
N TYR A 208 -9.51 -13.25 1.71
CA TYR A 208 -10.79 -13.43 1.02
C TYR A 208 -10.63 -14.15 -0.33
N LEU A 209 -11.68 -14.84 -0.79
CA LEU A 209 -11.57 -15.74 -1.94
C LEU A 209 -11.34 -15.02 -3.27
N LEU A 210 -12.07 -13.93 -3.54
CA LEU A 210 -12.09 -13.30 -4.86
C LEU A 210 -10.69 -12.99 -5.41
N PRO A 211 -9.80 -12.31 -4.68
CA PRO A 211 -8.48 -11.99 -5.21
C PRO A 211 -7.51 -13.19 -5.21
N GLN A 212 -7.88 -14.34 -4.63
CA GLN A 212 -7.09 -15.58 -4.69
C GLN A 212 -7.38 -16.43 -5.93
N ILE A 213 -8.48 -16.16 -6.65
CA ILE A 213 -8.90 -16.99 -7.80
C ILE A 213 -7.80 -17.08 -8.86
N THR A 214 -7.14 -15.95 -9.19
CA THR A 214 -6.06 -15.90 -10.19
C THR A 214 -4.78 -16.56 -9.68
N SER A 215 -4.53 -16.47 -8.37
CA SER A 215 -3.45 -17.18 -7.69
C SER A 215 -3.70 -18.68 -7.50
N LYS A 216 -4.89 -19.18 -7.87
CA LYS A 216 -5.31 -20.58 -7.74
C LYS A 216 -5.32 -21.08 -6.28
N GLY A 217 -5.55 -20.16 -5.33
CA GLY A 217 -5.68 -20.46 -3.91
C GLY A 217 -4.62 -19.79 -3.04
N PHE A 218 -4.43 -20.36 -1.84
CA PHE A 218 -3.56 -19.84 -0.80
C PHE A 218 -2.19 -20.53 -0.80
N ASP A 219 -1.11 -19.75 -0.88
CA ASP A 219 0.27 -20.20 -0.78
C ASP A 219 0.82 -19.91 0.63
N HIS A 220 0.97 -20.98 1.41
CA HIS A 220 1.49 -20.89 2.77
C HIS A 220 2.94 -20.40 2.85
N GLN A 221 3.76 -20.61 1.80
CA GLN A 221 5.16 -20.18 1.81
C GLN A 221 5.28 -18.66 1.70
N GLY A 222 4.57 -18.06 0.74
CA GLY A 222 4.46 -16.62 0.54
C GLY A 222 3.84 -15.94 1.75
N TYR A 223 2.75 -16.49 2.29
CA TYR A 223 2.15 -16.00 3.53
C TYR A 223 3.15 -15.97 4.70
N ARG A 224 3.85 -17.08 4.96
CA ARG A 224 4.84 -17.15 6.05
C ARG A 224 6.01 -16.21 5.84
N ALA A 225 6.53 -16.11 4.61
CA ALA A 225 7.62 -15.18 4.30
C ALA A 225 7.23 -13.72 4.63
N ILE A 226 5.99 -13.33 4.31
CA ILE A 226 5.47 -11.99 4.64
C ILE A 226 5.33 -11.83 6.16
N VAL A 227 4.69 -12.77 6.85
CA VAL A 227 4.45 -12.67 8.31
C VAL A 227 5.78 -12.68 9.08
N ASP A 228 6.65 -13.65 8.83
CA ASP A 228 7.93 -13.81 9.55
C ASP A 228 8.85 -12.60 9.31
N GLY A 229 8.92 -12.13 8.06
CA GLY A 229 9.68 -10.94 7.71
C GLY A 229 9.11 -9.67 8.35
N ALA A 230 7.79 -9.48 8.34
CA ALA A 230 7.16 -8.34 9.02
C ALA A 230 7.36 -8.38 10.54
N VAL A 231 7.24 -9.54 11.18
CA VAL A 231 7.53 -9.71 12.62
C VAL A 231 8.99 -9.36 12.91
N LEU A 232 9.92 -9.79 12.05
CA LEU A 232 11.34 -9.47 12.19
C LEU A 232 11.64 -7.97 12.02
N SER A 233 10.98 -7.28 11.07
CA SER A 233 11.15 -5.83 10.92
C SER A 233 10.62 -5.07 12.13
N ILE A 234 9.47 -5.49 12.68
CA ILE A 234 8.92 -4.92 13.94
C ILE A 234 9.86 -5.19 15.10
N ARG A 235 10.38 -6.41 15.23
CA ARG A 235 11.33 -6.76 16.28
C ARG A 235 12.57 -5.87 16.22
N ARG A 236 13.16 -5.71 15.04
CA ARG A 236 14.32 -4.81 14.83
C ARG A 236 13.98 -3.36 15.20
N ALA A 237 12.79 -2.88 14.84
CA ALA A 237 12.34 -1.55 15.22
C ALA A 237 12.16 -1.40 16.74
N HIS A 238 11.53 -2.39 17.39
CA HIS A 238 11.29 -2.43 18.83
C HIS A 238 12.59 -2.46 19.65
N GLU A 239 13.51 -3.36 19.28
CA GLU A 239 14.82 -3.49 19.94
C GLU A 239 15.72 -2.27 19.71
N SER A 240 15.42 -1.44 18.70
CA SER A 240 16.13 -0.20 18.40
C SER A 240 15.50 1.06 19.01
N LEU A 241 14.42 0.92 19.80
CA LEU A 241 13.69 2.06 20.36
C LEU A 241 14.64 2.98 21.15
N THR A 242 14.61 4.26 20.79
CA THR A 242 15.44 5.30 21.38
C THR A 242 14.67 6.60 21.45
N PRO A 243 14.94 7.48 22.44
CA PRO A 243 14.44 8.84 22.40
C PRO A 243 14.93 9.58 21.14
N GLY A 244 14.05 10.35 20.53
CA GLY A 244 14.34 11.11 19.31
C GLY A 244 13.28 12.12 18.95
N TYR A 245 13.46 12.71 17.78
CA TYR A 245 12.66 13.77 17.20
C TYR A 245 12.13 13.35 15.83
N LEU A 246 10.96 13.87 15.49
CA LEU A 246 10.35 13.72 14.19
C LEU A 246 10.33 15.08 13.49
N TYR A 247 10.74 15.10 12.22
CA TYR A 247 10.63 16.29 11.37
C TYR A 247 9.86 15.95 10.12
N VAL A 248 8.97 16.84 9.72
CA VAL A 248 8.17 16.70 8.51
C VAL A 248 8.52 17.79 7.52
N GLY A 249 8.51 17.40 6.25
CA GLY A 249 8.67 18.31 5.13
C GLY A 249 7.80 17.87 3.96
N LYS A 250 7.59 18.79 3.02
CA LYS A 250 6.82 18.56 1.80
C LYS A 250 7.66 18.96 0.58
N THR A 251 7.52 18.20 -0.50
CA THR A 251 8.18 18.51 -1.78
C THR A 251 7.30 18.09 -2.95
N LYS A 252 7.50 18.70 -4.12
CA LYS A 252 6.76 18.34 -5.34
C LYS A 252 7.52 17.27 -6.12
N VAL A 253 6.81 16.26 -6.58
CA VAL A 253 7.32 15.16 -7.42
C VAL A 253 6.73 15.30 -8.81
N ALA A 254 7.53 15.77 -9.76
CA ALA A 254 7.09 15.98 -11.13
C ALA A 254 7.20 14.69 -11.97
N GLY A 255 6.22 14.48 -12.86
CA GLY A 255 6.27 13.43 -13.88
C GLY A 255 6.35 11.99 -13.34
N ALA A 256 5.98 11.73 -12.09
CA ALA A 256 5.94 10.38 -11.53
C ALA A 256 4.55 9.73 -11.60
N ASN A 257 3.49 10.53 -11.83
CA ASN A 257 2.12 10.05 -11.92
C ASN A 257 1.28 10.87 -12.93
N ILE A 258 0.23 10.25 -13.47
CA ILE A 258 -0.89 10.87 -14.21
C ILE A 258 -2.22 10.29 -13.72
N ASN A 259 -3.36 10.94 -13.99
CA ASN A 259 -4.67 10.38 -13.69
C ASN A 259 -5.09 9.40 -14.80
N ARG A 260 -5.35 8.14 -14.45
CA ARG A 260 -5.77 7.09 -15.42
C ARG A 260 -7.28 7.02 -15.67
N SER A 261 -8.04 7.81 -14.91
CA SER A 261 -9.50 7.96 -14.98
C SER A 261 -9.90 9.43 -14.94
N LEU A 262 -9.21 10.27 -15.73
CA LEU A 262 -9.42 11.71 -15.77
C LEU A 262 -10.88 12.09 -16.04
N PHE A 263 -11.58 11.33 -16.89
CA PHE A 263 -13.02 11.51 -17.12
C PHE A 263 -13.86 11.42 -15.84
N ALA A 264 -13.54 10.49 -14.94
CA ALA A 264 -14.21 10.38 -13.64
C ALA A 264 -13.84 11.53 -12.70
N TYR A 265 -12.56 11.92 -12.65
CA TYR A 265 -12.11 13.07 -11.85
C TYR A 265 -12.86 14.37 -12.23
N LEU A 266 -13.12 14.58 -13.53
CA LEU A 266 -13.86 15.73 -14.04
C LEU A 266 -15.34 15.75 -13.65
N ALA A 267 -15.88 14.68 -13.07
CA ALA A 267 -17.24 14.67 -12.51
C ALA A 267 -17.34 15.35 -11.14
N ASN A 268 -16.24 15.41 -10.36
CA ASN A 268 -16.21 16.16 -9.10
C ASN A 268 -16.53 17.64 -9.34
N PRO A 269 -17.14 18.40 -8.42
CA PRO A 269 -17.51 19.81 -8.66
C PRO A 269 -16.35 20.69 -9.16
N GLU A 270 -16.59 21.50 -10.20
CA GLU A 270 -15.55 22.35 -10.80
C GLU A 270 -14.90 23.30 -9.78
N VAL A 271 -15.71 23.89 -8.89
CA VAL A 271 -15.22 24.77 -7.81
C VAL A 271 -14.23 24.04 -6.89
N GLU A 272 -14.45 22.75 -6.62
CA GLU A 272 -13.54 21.94 -5.82
C GLU A 272 -12.25 21.63 -6.60
N ARG A 273 -12.36 21.20 -7.86
CA ARG A 273 -11.20 20.88 -8.71
C ARG A 273 -10.27 22.08 -8.90
N ASN A 274 -10.83 23.27 -9.07
CA ASN A 274 -10.08 24.52 -9.28
C ASN A 274 -9.20 24.92 -8.08
N ARG A 275 -9.43 24.35 -6.88
CA ARG A 275 -8.55 24.55 -5.71
C ARG A 275 -7.17 23.93 -5.87
N TYR A 276 -7.03 22.94 -6.76
CA TYR A 276 -5.81 22.15 -6.93
C TYR A 276 -5.14 22.34 -8.29
N ASN A 277 -5.79 23.05 -9.21
CA ASN A 277 -5.22 23.36 -10.53
C ASN A 277 -4.22 24.53 -10.39
N VAL A 278 -2.92 24.21 -10.52
CA VAL A 278 -1.83 25.18 -10.29
C VAL A 278 -1.17 25.58 -11.61
N SER A 279 -1.03 24.65 -12.56
CA SER A 279 -0.37 24.86 -13.85
C SER A 279 -0.78 23.79 -14.87
N SER A 280 -0.31 23.89 -16.11
CA SER A 280 -0.47 22.84 -17.12
C SER A 280 0.16 21.50 -16.73
N GLU A 281 1.24 21.51 -15.94
CA GLU A 281 1.97 20.33 -15.49
C GLU A 281 1.45 19.78 -14.14
N ASP A 282 0.71 20.60 -13.40
CA ASP A 282 0.03 20.28 -12.13
C ASP A 282 -1.42 20.76 -12.23
N ASP A 283 -2.19 20.07 -13.07
CA ASP A 283 -3.61 20.35 -13.37
C ASP A 283 -4.57 19.98 -12.23
N GLY A 284 -4.02 19.49 -11.11
CA GLY A 284 -4.75 19.05 -9.94
C GLY A 284 -5.40 17.67 -10.08
N SER A 285 -5.31 16.99 -11.22
CA SER A 285 -5.94 15.67 -11.43
C SER A 285 -5.29 14.54 -10.61
N VAL A 286 -4.06 14.74 -10.13
CA VAL A 286 -3.36 13.85 -9.19
C VAL A 286 -2.61 14.67 -8.14
N GLU A 287 -2.30 14.08 -6.99
CA GLU A 287 -1.45 14.76 -6.01
C GLU A 287 0.03 14.71 -6.44
N LYS A 288 0.66 15.88 -6.53
CA LYS A 288 2.10 16.03 -6.80
C LYS A 288 2.95 16.24 -5.55
N GLU A 289 2.33 16.51 -4.41
CA GLU A 289 3.04 16.73 -3.14
C GLU A 289 3.38 15.39 -2.47
N MET A 290 4.64 15.21 -2.12
CA MET A 290 5.14 14.15 -1.25
C MET A 290 5.37 14.72 0.14
N THR A 291 4.81 14.07 1.16
CA THR A 291 5.12 14.34 2.57
C THR A 291 6.20 13.37 3.03
N LEU A 292 7.24 13.86 3.72
CA LEU A 292 8.33 13.07 4.27
C LEU A 292 8.45 13.30 5.77
N LEU A 293 8.50 12.22 6.55
CA LEU A 293 8.75 12.19 7.99
C LEU A 293 10.14 11.59 8.26
N LYS A 294 11.00 12.37 8.93
CA LYS A 294 12.40 12.03 9.25
C LYS A 294 12.52 11.63 10.71
N PHE A 295 13.21 10.52 10.96
CA PHE A 295 13.46 9.97 12.29
C PHE A 295 14.88 10.32 12.75
N GLN A 296 15.02 11.25 13.70
CA GLN A 296 16.31 11.71 14.23
C GLN A 296 16.49 11.27 15.67
N ARG A 297 17.59 10.56 15.96
CA ARG A 297 17.92 10.12 17.31
C ARG A 297 18.46 11.27 18.16
N ALA A 298 18.00 11.37 19.41
CA ALA A 298 18.37 12.48 20.29
C ALA A 298 19.82 12.39 20.81
N SER A 299 20.38 11.18 20.96
CA SER A 299 21.69 10.98 21.59
C SER A 299 22.86 11.55 20.80
N ASP A 300 22.74 11.63 19.48
CA ASP A 300 23.82 12.05 18.58
C ASP A 300 23.34 12.82 17.35
N TRP A 301 22.05 13.19 17.31
CA TRP A 301 21.42 13.95 16.22
C TRP A 301 21.47 13.27 14.85
N ARG A 302 21.81 11.98 14.82
CA ARG A 302 21.89 11.18 13.59
C ARG A 302 20.55 10.56 13.24
N HIS A 303 20.41 10.21 11.97
CA HIS A 303 19.14 9.81 11.40
C HIS A 303 19.03 8.30 11.24
N LEU A 304 17.87 7.77 11.63
CA LEU A 304 17.54 6.34 11.58
C LEU A 304 16.85 5.97 10.26
N GLY A 305 15.99 6.85 9.75
CA GLY A 305 15.17 6.55 8.59
C GLY A 305 14.29 7.71 8.14
N ILE A 306 13.59 7.48 7.03
CA ILE A 306 12.51 8.33 6.53
C ILE A 306 11.27 7.50 6.18
N LEU A 307 10.09 8.10 6.31
CA LEU A 307 8.82 7.57 5.82
C LEU A 307 8.15 8.63 4.95
N THR A 308 7.76 8.27 3.72
CA THR A 308 7.13 9.19 2.76
C THR A 308 5.74 8.74 2.35
N TRP A 309 4.85 9.67 2.04
CA TRP A 309 3.56 9.42 1.39
C TRP A 309 3.49 10.14 0.06
N PHE A 310 3.27 9.39 -1.02
CA PHE A 310 3.10 9.93 -2.38
C PHE A 310 2.32 8.94 -3.25
N PRO A 311 1.26 9.36 -3.97
CA PRO A 311 0.44 8.43 -4.75
C PRO A 311 1.06 8.14 -6.12
N THR A 312 1.53 6.91 -6.31
CA THR A 312 1.99 6.41 -7.61
C THR A 312 1.85 4.90 -7.61
N HIS A 313 0.90 4.39 -8.39
CA HIS A 313 0.61 2.97 -8.50
C HIS A 313 1.87 2.13 -8.79
N GLY A 314 1.97 0.93 -8.22
CA GLY A 314 3.10 0.01 -8.45
C GLY A 314 2.94 -0.83 -9.71
N THR A 315 2.65 -0.18 -10.83
CA THR A 315 2.41 -0.77 -12.18
C THR A 315 3.36 -0.23 -13.23
N SER A 316 4.59 0.12 -12.83
CA SER A 316 5.62 0.49 -13.81
C SER A 316 6.19 -0.74 -14.52
N MET A 317 6.31 -1.86 -13.81
CA MET A 317 6.50 -3.17 -14.41
C MET A 317 5.17 -3.59 -15.03
N LEU A 318 5.18 -3.89 -16.33
CA LEU A 318 3.97 -4.17 -17.10
C LEU A 318 3.43 -5.58 -16.80
N GLY A 319 2.18 -5.86 -17.22
CA GLY A 319 1.54 -7.17 -17.02
C GLY A 319 2.29 -8.36 -17.65
N ASN A 320 3.17 -8.13 -18.62
CA ASN A 320 4.04 -9.17 -19.19
C ASN A 320 5.32 -9.44 -18.39
N ASN A 321 5.59 -8.68 -17.31
CA ASN A 321 6.67 -8.98 -16.37
C ASN A 321 6.39 -10.28 -15.61
N THR A 322 7.43 -11.10 -15.44
CA THR A 322 7.39 -12.34 -14.66
C THR A 322 8.44 -12.38 -13.54
N LEU A 323 9.18 -11.29 -13.30
CA LEU A 323 10.21 -11.24 -12.26
C LEU A 323 9.71 -10.51 -11.02
N ILE A 324 9.99 -11.07 -9.84
CA ILE A 324 9.63 -10.45 -8.56
C ILE A 324 10.41 -9.16 -8.33
N THR A 325 9.70 -8.08 -7.98
CA THR A 325 10.29 -6.76 -7.67
C THR A 325 9.34 -5.86 -6.87
N GLY A 326 9.90 -4.93 -6.09
CA GLY A 326 9.14 -3.93 -5.32
C GLY A 326 8.59 -2.76 -6.16
N ASP A 327 8.60 -2.89 -7.49
CA ASP A 327 8.23 -1.86 -8.47
C ASP A 327 8.91 -0.48 -8.19
N ASN A 328 8.30 0.62 -8.61
CA ASN A 328 8.88 1.95 -8.56
C ASN A 328 9.16 2.44 -7.13
N LYS A 329 8.31 2.11 -6.16
CA LYS A 329 8.53 2.45 -4.74
C LYS A 329 9.66 1.63 -4.11
N GLY A 330 9.78 0.35 -4.47
CA GLY A 330 10.92 -0.49 -4.10
C GLY A 330 12.25 0.03 -4.68
N VAL A 331 12.23 0.57 -5.91
CA VAL A 331 13.39 1.28 -6.48
C VAL A 331 13.72 2.54 -5.67
N ALA A 332 12.72 3.38 -5.37
CA ALA A 332 12.92 4.62 -4.64
C ALA A 332 13.53 4.38 -3.25
N ALA A 333 12.98 3.40 -2.51
CA ALA A 333 13.49 2.96 -1.23
C ALA A 333 14.93 2.44 -1.33
N TYR A 334 15.21 1.56 -2.30
CA TYR A 334 16.56 1.03 -2.52
C TYR A 334 17.59 2.13 -2.82
N LEU A 335 17.25 3.10 -3.68
CA LEU A 335 18.15 4.20 -4.02
C LEU A 335 18.42 5.08 -2.79
N PHE A 336 17.39 5.36 -1.97
CA PHE A 336 17.55 6.15 -0.76
C PHE A 336 18.44 5.43 0.27
N GLU A 337 18.11 4.19 0.62
CA GLU A 337 18.89 3.38 1.55
C GLU A 337 20.35 3.25 1.07
N LYS A 338 20.57 3.08 -0.23
CA LYS A 338 21.92 3.03 -0.82
C LYS A 338 22.67 4.36 -0.67
N SER A 339 22.00 5.49 -0.88
CA SER A 339 22.62 6.82 -0.69
C SER A 339 23.03 7.09 0.76
N MET A 340 22.38 6.43 1.73
CA MET A 340 22.63 6.61 3.16
C MET A 340 23.78 5.76 3.72
N ARG A 341 24.25 4.73 2.98
CA ARG A 341 25.23 3.75 3.50
C ARG A 341 26.54 4.37 4.01
N TYR A 342 26.97 5.47 3.40
CA TYR A 342 28.20 6.18 3.76
C TYR A 342 27.93 7.64 4.13
N ASP A 343 26.67 8.00 4.35
CA ASP A 343 26.28 9.35 4.73
C ASP A 343 26.57 9.55 6.22
N VAL A 344 27.32 10.61 6.55
CA VAL A 344 27.75 10.91 7.93
C VAL A 344 26.60 11.31 8.86
N SER A 345 25.45 11.69 8.28
CA SER A 345 24.22 11.97 9.04
C SER A 345 23.49 10.70 9.46
N ALA A 346 23.76 9.56 8.81
CA ALA A 346 23.19 8.27 9.19
C ALA A 346 23.84 7.73 10.46
N VAL A 347 23.08 6.96 11.25
CA VAL A 347 23.66 6.25 12.40
C VAL A 347 24.65 5.17 11.94
N PRO A 348 25.93 5.20 12.36
CA PRO A 348 26.91 4.20 11.97
C PRO A 348 26.55 2.80 12.50
N GLY A 349 26.73 1.79 11.66
CA GLY A 349 26.48 0.39 12.02
C GLY A 349 25.01 0.01 12.16
N VAL A 350 24.08 0.96 11.95
CA VAL A 350 22.63 0.72 11.90
C VAL A 350 22.17 0.84 10.46
N GLU A 351 21.33 -0.09 10.00
CA GLU A 351 20.75 -0.02 8.66
C GLU A 351 19.75 1.14 8.60
N PHE A 352 20.01 2.12 7.74
CA PHE A 352 19.06 3.20 7.48
C PHE A 352 17.83 2.65 6.73
N VAL A 353 16.63 3.00 7.19
CA VAL A 353 15.37 2.50 6.60
C VAL A 353 14.63 3.62 5.87
N ALA A 354 14.33 3.42 4.58
CA ALA A 354 13.56 4.39 3.79
C ALA A 354 12.24 3.79 3.31
N GLY A 355 11.13 4.26 3.87
CA GLY A 355 9.78 3.78 3.55
C GLY A 355 9.11 4.69 2.54
N PHE A 356 8.75 4.16 1.38
CA PHE A 356 7.95 4.86 0.38
C PHE A 356 6.53 4.32 0.41
N SER A 357 5.67 4.88 1.27
CA SER A 357 4.26 4.53 1.34
C SER A 357 3.49 5.06 0.12
N GLN A 358 2.39 4.38 -0.19
CA GLN A 358 1.33 4.96 -1.00
C GLN A 358 0.56 6.06 -0.25
N ALA A 359 -0.22 6.81 -1.01
CA ALA A 359 -1.20 7.78 -0.52
C ALA A 359 -2.56 7.54 -1.21
N SER A 360 -3.25 8.58 -1.65
CA SER A 360 -4.50 8.52 -2.43
C SER A 360 -4.22 7.99 -3.86
N VAL A 361 -3.95 6.68 -3.98
CA VAL A 361 -3.35 6.06 -5.19
C VAL A 361 -4.37 5.60 -6.25
N GLY A 362 -5.66 5.55 -5.93
CA GLY A 362 -6.65 4.77 -6.67
C GLY A 362 -6.79 5.09 -8.16
N ASP A 363 -6.64 6.35 -8.55
CA ASP A 363 -6.75 6.81 -9.93
C ASP A 363 -5.40 7.32 -10.51
N THR A 364 -4.29 7.04 -9.82
CA THR A 364 -2.95 7.41 -10.29
C THR A 364 -2.30 6.29 -11.09
N SER A 365 -1.51 6.64 -12.11
CA SER A 365 -0.71 5.72 -12.90
C SER A 365 0.73 6.22 -13.04
N PRO A 366 1.75 5.34 -12.94
CA PRO A 366 3.15 5.69 -13.21
C PRO A 366 3.46 5.81 -14.72
N ASN A 367 2.53 5.40 -15.58
CA ASN A 367 2.71 5.33 -17.03
C ASN A 367 2.44 6.68 -17.70
N VAL A 368 3.32 7.63 -17.40
CA VAL A 368 3.12 9.08 -17.63
C VAL A 368 3.07 9.54 -19.09
N LYS A 369 3.23 8.66 -20.08
CA LYS A 369 3.01 9.02 -21.51
C LYS A 369 1.54 8.83 -21.94
N GLY A 370 0.66 8.44 -21.02
CA GLY A 370 -0.76 8.26 -21.29
C GLY A 370 -1.10 6.93 -21.95
N ALA A 371 -2.39 6.73 -22.22
CA ALA A 371 -2.94 5.50 -22.77
C ALA A 371 -3.07 5.55 -24.30
N TRP A 372 -2.54 4.53 -24.98
CA TRP A 372 -2.46 4.45 -26.43
C TRP A 372 -2.89 3.08 -26.94
N CYS A 373 -3.41 3.07 -28.16
CA CYS A 373 -3.75 1.86 -28.86
C CYS A 373 -2.51 1.16 -29.42
N GLU A 374 -2.35 -0.10 -29.03
CA GLU A 374 -1.32 -1.03 -29.51
C GLU A 374 -1.83 -1.92 -30.64
N ASP A 375 -2.75 -1.39 -31.46
CA ASP A 375 -3.32 -2.01 -32.67
C ASP A 375 -2.59 -1.58 -33.96
N GLY A 376 -1.50 -0.80 -33.83
CA GLY A 376 -0.75 -0.22 -34.94
C GLY A 376 -1.26 1.14 -35.42
N SER A 377 -2.38 1.66 -34.89
CA SER A 377 -2.93 2.97 -35.28
C SER A 377 -2.09 4.14 -34.78
N GLY A 378 -1.39 3.97 -33.65
CA GLY A 378 -0.67 5.06 -32.99
C GLY A 378 -1.60 6.14 -32.44
N LEU A 379 -2.89 5.85 -32.22
CA LEU A 379 -3.85 6.77 -31.62
C LEU A 379 -3.90 6.62 -30.09
N MET A 380 -4.30 7.68 -29.40
CA MET A 380 -4.65 7.59 -27.98
C MET A 380 -5.94 6.80 -27.81
N CYS A 381 -6.07 6.13 -26.67
CA CYS A 381 -7.34 5.46 -26.34
C CYS A 381 -8.47 6.49 -26.19
N SER A 382 -9.70 6.02 -26.33
CA SER A 382 -10.88 6.83 -26.05
C SER A 382 -10.87 7.34 -24.60
N PHE A 383 -11.24 8.60 -24.44
CA PHE A 383 -11.16 9.31 -23.17
C PHE A 383 -12.08 8.73 -22.10
N GLU A 384 -13.31 8.39 -22.50
CA GLU A 384 -14.38 7.97 -21.58
C GLU A 384 -14.27 6.48 -21.20
N ASN A 385 -13.94 5.61 -22.17
CA ASN A 385 -14.10 4.16 -22.02
C ASN A 385 -12.77 3.41 -22.07
N SER A 386 -11.66 4.09 -22.40
CA SER A 386 -10.34 3.47 -22.57
C SER A 386 -10.31 2.34 -23.59
N THR A 387 -10.91 2.60 -24.75
CA THR A 387 -11.02 1.66 -25.87
C THR A 387 -10.27 2.15 -27.11
N CYS A 388 -10.02 1.23 -28.03
CA CYS A 388 -9.47 1.51 -29.35
C CYS A 388 -10.57 1.57 -30.42
N ALA A 389 -10.19 1.73 -31.69
CA ALA A 389 -11.12 1.95 -32.80
C ALA A 389 -12.12 0.79 -33.01
N ASP A 390 -11.79 -0.41 -32.52
CA ASP A 390 -12.64 -1.60 -32.53
C ASP A 390 -13.64 -1.65 -31.36
N GLY A 391 -13.65 -0.61 -30.50
CA GLY A 391 -14.50 -0.52 -29.31
C GLY A 391 -14.01 -1.35 -28.13
N LYS A 392 -12.80 -1.91 -28.18
CA LYS A 392 -12.26 -2.83 -27.17
C LYS A 392 -11.15 -2.21 -26.32
N ALA A 393 -11.03 -2.65 -25.07
CA ALA A 393 -10.05 -2.13 -24.12
C ALA A 393 -8.69 -2.85 -24.19
N GLN A 394 -8.63 -4.07 -24.73
CA GLN A 394 -7.46 -4.96 -24.68
C GLN A 394 -6.21 -4.39 -25.34
N ALA A 395 -6.37 -3.55 -26.36
CA ALA A 395 -5.25 -2.89 -27.03
C ALA A 395 -4.89 -1.54 -26.40
N CYS A 396 -5.67 -1.05 -25.43
CA CYS A 396 -5.43 0.23 -24.77
C CYS A 396 -4.46 0.08 -23.60
N HIS A 397 -3.21 0.48 -23.81
CA HIS A 397 -2.16 0.38 -22.79
C HIS A 397 -1.55 1.74 -22.46
N ALA A 398 -1.33 1.98 -21.18
CA ALA A 398 -0.60 3.13 -20.67
C ALA A 398 0.91 2.93 -20.85
N ARG A 399 1.61 4.00 -21.24
CA ARG A 399 3.02 3.96 -21.60
C ARG A 399 3.92 4.64 -20.57
N GLY A 400 4.90 3.91 -20.06
CA GLY A 400 5.94 4.46 -19.18
C GLY A 400 6.95 5.39 -19.90
N PRO A 401 7.83 6.08 -19.15
CA PRO A 401 8.84 6.99 -19.70
C PRO A 401 9.75 6.37 -20.77
N PHE A 402 10.03 5.07 -20.66
CA PHE A 402 10.91 4.32 -21.56
C PHE A 402 10.15 3.28 -22.41
N PHE A 403 8.87 3.54 -22.71
CA PHE A 403 8.09 2.72 -23.65
C PHE A 403 8.84 2.45 -24.97
N GLY A 404 8.64 1.24 -25.52
CA GLY A 404 9.29 0.74 -26.73
C GLY A 404 10.50 -0.16 -26.46
N ARG A 405 10.89 -0.35 -25.20
CA ARG A 405 11.89 -1.33 -24.79
C ARG A 405 11.24 -2.68 -24.51
N ASP A 406 11.86 -3.75 -24.99
CA ASP A 406 11.49 -5.12 -24.66
C ASP A 406 12.11 -5.54 -23.31
N ASP A 407 11.63 -4.89 -22.23
CA ASP A 407 12.16 -5.08 -20.87
C ASP A 407 11.08 -5.24 -19.79
N GLY A 408 9.82 -5.46 -20.20
CA GLY A 408 8.68 -5.60 -19.28
C GLY A 408 8.41 -4.36 -18.42
N GLY A 409 8.85 -3.18 -18.85
CA GLY A 409 8.70 -1.92 -18.10
C GLY A 409 9.85 -1.63 -17.13
N THR A 410 10.91 -2.44 -17.11
CA THR A 410 12.03 -2.31 -16.16
C THR A 410 12.66 -0.92 -16.17
N ALA A 411 12.98 -0.37 -17.34
CA ALA A 411 13.58 0.96 -17.41
C ALA A 411 12.61 2.07 -16.95
N SER A 412 11.32 1.94 -17.29
CA SER A 412 10.27 2.86 -16.83
C SER A 412 10.13 2.79 -15.30
N CYS A 413 10.13 1.59 -14.73
CA CYS A 413 10.09 1.36 -13.28
C CYS A 413 11.26 2.02 -12.57
N PHE A 414 12.48 1.88 -13.08
CA PHE A 414 13.64 2.52 -12.48
C PHE A 414 13.53 4.04 -12.53
N GLU A 415 13.08 4.60 -13.64
CA GLU A 415 12.91 6.04 -13.84
C GLU A 415 11.85 6.63 -12.90
N ILE A 416 10.68 6.00 -12.78
CA ILE A 416 9.63 6.48 -11.88
C ILE A 416 10.08 6.38 -10.41
N GLY A 417 10.83 5.33 -10.04
CA GLY A 417 11.45 5.25 -8.72
C GLY A 417 12.48 6.34 -8.47
N MET A 418 13.29 6.68 -9.49
CA MET A 418 14.24 7.79 -9.43
C MET A 418 13.55 9.15 -9.25
N ARG A 419 12.42 9.37 -9.95
CA ARG A 419 11.63 10.61 -9.84
C ARG A 419 11.04 10.80 -8.45
N GLN A 420 10.75 9.73 -7.71
CA GLN A 420 10.36 9.80 -6.30
C GLN A 420 11.58 10.00 -5.39
N PHE A 421 12.66 9.26 -5.62
CA PHE A 421 13.87 9.30 -4.79
C PHE A 421 14.55 10.67 -4.76
N LYS A 422 14.78 11.30 -5.93
CA LYS A 422 15.52 12.57 -6.04
C LYS A 422 14.94 13.70 -5.18
N PRO A 423 13.67 14.11 -5.35
CA PRO A 423 13.09 15.17 -4.54
C PRO A 423 12.97 14.78 -3.06
N ALA A 424 12.77 13.49 -2.73
CA ALA A 424 12.80 13.03 -1.34
C ALA A 424 14.19 13.22 -0.71
N ARG A 425 15.26 12.92 -1.46
CA ARG A 425 16.64 13.11 -1.00
C ARG A 425 16.99 14.59 -0.86
N GLU A 426 16.62 15.41 -1.83
CA GLU A 426 16.79 16.86 -1.77
C GLU A 426 16.05 17.46 -0.58
N LEU A 427 14.82 17.01 -0.30
CA LEU A 427 14.07 17.42 0.88
C LEU A 427 14.77 16.98 2.17
N TYR A 428 15.24 15.72 2.24
CA TYR A 428 16.03 15.26 3.38
C TYR A 428 17.27 16.12 3.65
N ASP A 429 17.98 16.53 2.59
CA ASP A 429 19.14 17.42 2.70
C ASP A 429 18.77 18.82 3.21
N LYS A 430 17.60 19.35 2.82
CA LYS A 430 17.05 20.59 3.40
C LYS A 430 16.67 20.44 4.87
N LEU A 431 16.09 19.29 5.23
CA LEU A 431 15.75 18.95 6.62
C LEU A 431 16.97 18.76 7.52
N LEU A 432 18.19 18.61 6.97
CA LEU A 432 19.44 18.66 7.74
C LEU A 432 19.82 20.09 8.13
N LEU A 433 19.42 21.08 7.32
CA LEU A 433 19.74 22.50 7.50
C LEU A 433 18.65 23.26 8.28
N SER A 434 17.80 22.53 9.01
CA SER A 434 16.68 23.06 9.81
C SER A 434 15.51 23.69 9.03
N GLU A 435 15.34 23.39 7.73
CA GLU A 435 14.19 23.86 6.91
C GLU A 435 12.90 23.05 7.11
N GLY A 436 12.84 22.19 8.14
CA GLY A 436 11.71 21.29 8.40
C GLY A 436 10.85 21.72 9.57
N THR A 437 9.57 21.35 9.52
CA THR A 437 8.67 21.49 10.68
C THR A 437 8.96 20.34 11.63
N ARG A 438 9.31 20.64 12.88
CA ARG A 438 9.40 19.63 13.93
C ARG A 438 7.98 19.19 14.30
N ILE A 439 7.76 17.88 14.47
CA ILE A 439 6.51 17.41 15.05
C ILE A 439 6.50 17.80 16.53
N SER A 440 5.44 18.48 16.95
CA SER A 440 5.31 19.08 18.28
C SER A 440 4.07 18.58 19.00
N GLY A 441 4.16 18.51 20.33
CA GLY A 441 3.18 17.92 21.23
C GLY A 441 3.54 16.47 21.60
N GLY A 442 3.53 16.15 22.90
CA GLY A 442 3.99 14.84 23.39
C GLY A 442 3.04 13.69 23.11
N MET A 443 1.79 13.97 22.72
CA MET A 443 0.76 12.95 22.58
C MET A 443 1.04 11.99 21.43
N VAL A 444 1.11 10.70 21.75
CA VAL A 444 1.05 9.60 20.78
C VAL A 444 -0.20 8.78 21.06
N LYS A 445 -1.08 8.63 20.07
CA LYS A 445 -2.32 7.84 20.20
C LYS A 445 -2.59 7.05 18.92
N SER A 446 -3.34 5.98 19.10
CA SER A 446 -3.80 5.13 18.01
C SER A 446 -5.25 4.72 18.25
N PHE A 447 -6.06 4.76 17.20
CA PHE A 447 -7.45 4.35 17.23
C PHE A 447 -7.66 3.25 16.18
N HIS A 448 -8.50 2.27 16.51
CA HIS A 448 -8.98 1.27 15.57
C HIS A 448 -10.38 0.82 15.96
N THR A 449 -11.20 0.55 14.95
CA THR A 449 -12.41 -0.23 15.10
C THR A 449 -12.64 -1.11 13.87
N PHE A 450 -13.37 -2.21 14.08
CA PHE A 450 -13.95 -2.97 12.98
C PHE A 450 -15.30 -2.38 12.64
N HIS A 451 -15.54 -2.13 11.35
CA HIS A 451 -16.75 -1.51 10.87
C HIS A 451 -17.45 -2.40 9.85
N ASP A 452 -18.75 -2.67 10.01
CA ASP A 452 -19.53 -3.44 9.05
C ASP A 452 -20.11 -2.52 7.97
N MET A 453 -19.48 -2.56 6.80
CA MET A 453 -19.87 -1.75 5.64
C MET A 453 -21.05 -2.33 4.85
N SER A 454 -21.64 -3.46 5.25
CA SER A 454 -22.69 -4.08 4.44
C SER A 454 -24.00 -3.29 4.44
N ARG A 455 -24.36 -2.63 5.54
CA ARG A 455 -25.63 -1.87 5.66
C ARG A 455 -25.48 -0.72 6.65
N PHE A 456 -24.36 -0.03 6.61
CA PHE A 456 -24.08 1.05 7.56
C PHE A 456 -24.93 2.27 7.25
N GLU A 457 -25.82 2.65 8.16
CA GLU A 457 -26.70 3.82 8.05
C GLU A 457 -26.12 5.02 8.79
N PHE A 458 -26.09 6.18 8.13
CA PHE A 458 -25.57 7.41 8.71
C PHE A 458 -26.19 8.65 8.04
N ALA A 459 -26.10 9.80 8.71
CA ALA A 459 -26.58 11.06 8.15
C ALA A 459 -25.65 11.56 7.04
N HIS A 460 -26.21 11.97 5.90
CA HIS A 460 -25.42 12.43 4.77
C HIS A 460 -24.60 13.68 5.14
N PRO A 461 -23.27 13.72 4.90
CA PRO A 461 -22.40 14.80 5.39
C PRO A 461 -22.78 16.21 4.90
N ARG A 462 -23.40 16.30 3.71
CA ARG A 462 -23.88 17.59 3.14
C ARG A 462 -25.35 17.88 3.44
N ASN A 463 -26.09 16.91 3.98
CA ASN A 463 -27.51 17.05 4.31
C ASN A 463 -27.88 16.12 5.47
N SER A 464 -27.73 16.60 6.70
CA SER A 464 -27.94 15.79 7.91
C SER A 464 -29.36 15.28 8.10
N SER A 465 -30.35 15.82 7.37
CA SER A 465 -31.74 15.32 7.39
C SER A 465 -31.96 14.06 6.55
N GLN A 466 -31.02 13.76 5.65
CA GLN A 466 -31.06 12.58 4.80
C GLN A 466 -30.22 11.46 5.44
N ILE A 467 -30.85 10.33 5.72
CA ILE A 467 -30.14 9.11 6.10
C ILE A 467 -29.77 8.36 4.82
N ILE A 468 -28.49 8.07 4.67
CA ILE A 468 -27.94 7.26 3.58
C ILE A 468 -27.35 5.98 4.16
N ARG A 469 -27.06 5.02 3.29
CA ARG A 469 -26.47 3.74 3.71
C ARG A 469 -25.48 3.19 2.72
N THR A 470 -24.51 2.42 3.22
CA THR A 470 -23.67 1.57 2.38
C THR A 470 -24.40 0.29 1.96
N CYS A 471 -23.79 -0.44 1.03
CA CYS A 471 -24.33 -1.66 0.46
C CYS A 471 -23.41 -2.86 0.75
N PRO A 472 -23.95 -4.10 0.80
CA PRO A 472 -23.12 -5.29 0.77
C PRO A 472 -22.22 -5.27 -0.47
N ALA A 473 -20.98 -5.73 -0.34
CA ALA A 473 -19.97 -5.58 -1.39
C ALA A 473 -20.44 -6.08 -2.77
N ALA A 474 -20.23 -5.28 -3.82
CA ALA A 474 -20.46 -5.69 -5.20
C ALA A 474 -19.52 -4.99 -6.18
N LEU A 475 -19.18 -5.70 -7.26
CA LEU A 475 -18.33 -5.21 -8.35
C LEU A 475 -19.15 -4.99 -9.62
N GLY A 476 -18.91 -3.88 -10.30
CA GLY A 476 -19.58 -3.51 -11.55
C GLY A 476 -18.97 -4.19 -12.79
N TYR A 477 -19.60 -4.05 -13.95
CA TYR A 477 -19.06 -4.58 -15.21
C TYR A 477 -17.68 -4.01 -15.55
N SER A 478 -17.46 -2.70 -15.33
CA SER A 478 -16.16 -2.05 -15.60
C SER A 478 -15.01 -2.55 -14.73
N PHE A 479 -15.27 -3.29 -13.63
CA PHE A 479 -14.21 -4.00 -12.90
C PHE A 479 -13.50 -5.01 -13.82
N ALA A 480 -14.24 -5.73 -14.65
CA ALA A 480 -13.65 -6.71 -15.56
C ALA A 480 -12.93 -6.08 -16.76
N ALA A 481 -13.10 -4.78 -17.01
CA ALA A 481 -12.39 -4.04 -18.06
C ALA A 481 -10.93 -3.74 -17.71
N GLY A 482 -10.53 -3.89 -16.44
CA GLY A 482 -9.22 -3.46 -15.96
C GLY A 482 -8.99 -1.97 -16.18
N THR A 483 -7.72 -1.57 -16.27
CA THR A 483 -7.31 -0.18 -16.55
C THR A 483 -6.36 -0.12 -17.73
N SER A 484 -5.98 1.07 -18.17
CA SER A 484 -4.90 1.19 -19.16
C SER A 484 -3.54 0.70 -18.64
N ASP A 485 -3.31 0.63 -17.32
CA ASP A 485 -2.07 0.05 -16.77
C ASP A 485 -2.01 -1.48 -16.89
N GLY A 486 -3.18 -2.10 -17.06
CA GLY A 486 -3.37 -3.55 -17.15
C GLY A 486 -4.80 -3.81 -17.59
N PRO A 487 -5.06 -3.84 -18.92
CA PRO A 487 -6.42 -3.97 -19.42
C PRO A 487 -6.95 -5.37 -19.11
N GLY A 488 -8.24 -5.42 -18.85
CA GLY A 488 -8.96 -6.66 -18.61
C GLY A 488 -9.00 -7.54 -19.86
N VAL A 489 -9.41 -8.79 -19.63
CA VAL A 489 -9.68 -9.75 -20.70
C VAL A 489 -11.17 -9.68 -21.10
N PHE A 490 -11.49 -10.10 -22.32
CA PHE A 490 -12.84 -10.06 -22.93
C PHE A 490 -13.35 -8.66 -23.33
N ASP A 491 -14.60 -8.57 -23.76
CA ASP A 491 -15.26 -7.41 -24.36
C ASP A 491 -15.77 -6.37 -23.35
N PHE A 492 -15.19 -6.33 -22.14
CA PHE A 492 -15.54 -5.32 -21.13
C PHE A 492 -14.87 -3.98 -21.42
N THR A 493 -15.63 -2.91 -21.24
CA THR A 493 -15.19 -1.51 -21.36
C THR A 493 -15.36 -0.79 -20.04
N GLN A 494 -14.60 0.29 -19.83
CA GLN A 494 -14.85 1.17 -18.68
C GLN A 494 -16.01 2.14 -18.98
N HIS A 495 -16.64 2.69 -17.93
CA HIS A 495 -17.76 3.62 -17.96
C HIS A 495 -19.10 2.99 -18.40
N ASP A 496 -19.17 2.49 -19.63
CA ASP A 496 -20.44 2.12 -20.26
C ASP A 496 -20.76 0.62 -20.22
N GLY A 497 -19.86 -0.23 -19.69
CA GLY A 497 -20.08 -1.68 -19.65
C GLY A 497 -21.31 -2.09 -18.83
N ASP A 498 -22.22 -2.86 -19.43
CA ASP A 498 -23.38 -3.43 -18.77
C ASP A 498 -23.85 -4.76 -19.43
N SER A 499 -24.96 -5.31 -18.95
CA SER A 499 -25.49 -6.59 -19.46
C SER A 499 -26.10 -6.53 -20.88
N SER A 500 -26.27 -5.33 -21.44
CA SER A 500 -26.85 -5.07 -22.75
C SER A 500 -25.80 -4.93 -23.85
N ASN A 501 -24.60 -4.47 -23.51
CA ASN A 501 -23.49 -4.25 -24.44
C ASN A 501 -22.28 -5.16 -24.23
N THR A 502 -22.29 -6.02 -23.22
CA THR A 502 -21.30 -7.10 -23.04
C THR A 502 -21.88 -8.48 -23.38
N SER A 503 -21.01 -9.43 -23.70
CA SER A 503 -21.39 -10.81 -24.02
C SER A 503 -22.41 -11.39 -23.01
N PRO A 504 -23.57 -11.90 -23.47
CA PRO A 504 -24.60 -12.47 -22.59
C PRO A 504 -24.13 -13.63 -21.70
N VAL A 505 -22.98 -14.24 -22.02
CA VAL A 505 -22.33 -15.28 -21.21
C VAL A 505 -22.01 -14.75 -19.82
N TRP A 506 -21.56 -13.50 -19.68
CA TRP A 506 -21.17 -12.94 -18.38
C TRP A 506 -22.35 -12.74 -17.44
N ARG A 507 -23.51 -12.38 -17.98
CA ARG A 507 -24.77 -12.36 -17.23
C ARG A 507 -25.13 -13.76 -16.71
N ALA A 508 -24.90 -14.81 -17.50
CA ALA A 508 -25.15 -16.18 -17.07
C ALA A 508 -24.16 -16.64 -15.98
N VAL A 509 -22.87 -16.32 -16.12
CA VAL A 509 -21.83 -16.63 -15.11
C VAL A 509 -22.11 -15.89 -13.80
N SER A 510 -22.43 -14.59 -13.87
CA SER A 510 -22.83 -13.77 -12.71
C SER A 510 -24.04 -14.38 -11.98
N ASN A 511 -25.11 -14.70 -12.71
CA ASN A 511 -26.31 -15.30 -12.14
C ASN A 511 -26.08 -16.70 -11.54
N MET A 512 -25.11 -17.45 -12.07
CA MET A 512 -24.73 -18.76 -11.53
C MET A 512 -24.03 -18.63 -10.18
N LEU A 513 -23.33 -17.52 -9.92
CA LEU A 513 -22.76 -17.21 -8.61
C LEU A 513 -23.85 -16.76 -7.63
N LYS A 514 -24.47 -15.61 -7.91
CA LYS A 514 -25.56 -15.02 -7.16
C LYS A 514 -26.21 -13.94 -8.02
N LYS A 515 -27.50 -14.10 -8.31
CA LYS A 515 -28.28 -13.03 -8.97
C LYS A 515 -28.47 -11.87 -7.98
N PRO A 516 -28.13 -10.63 -8.36
CA PRO A 516 -28.41 -9.46 -7.52
C PRO A 516 -29.90 -9.31 -7.21
N SER A 517 -30.23 -8.97 -5.96
CA SER A 517 -31.59 -8.63 -5.56
C SER A 517 -31.95 -7.21 -6.02
N ASP A 518 -33.24 -6.89 -6.10
CA ASP A 518 -33.69 -5.54 -6.44
C ASP A 518 -33.19 -4.49 -5.42
N GLU A 519 -33.10 -4.87 -4.14
CA GLU A 519 -32.51 -4.03 -3.09
C GLU A 519 -31.03 -3.75 -3.37
N GLN A 520 -30.26 -4.79 -3.75
CA GLN A 520 -28.84 -4.67 -4.04
C GLN A 520 -28.60 -3.79 -5.28
N VAL A 521 -29.39 -3.99 -6.34
CA VAL A 521 -29.35 -3.16 -7.56
C VAL A 521 -29.67 -1.70 -7.23
N ALA A 522 -30.72 -1.46 -6.45
CA ALA A 522 -31.10 -0.10 -6.06
C ALA A 522 -30.03 0.58 -5.18
N CYS A 523 -29.43 -0.16 -4.25
CA CYS A 523 -28.39 0.35 -3.36
C CYS A 523 -27.13 0.74 -4.13
N HIS A 524 -26.72 -0.08 -5.11
CA HIS A 524 -25.51 0.14 -5.89
C HIS A 524 -25.67 1.11 -7.06
N ALA A 525 -26.90 1.53 -7.40
CA ALA A 525 -27.14 2.41 -8.54
C ALA A 525 -26.21 3.65 -8.53
N PRO A 526 -25.63 4.05 -9.68
CA PRO A 526 -25.90 3.54 -11.03
C PRO A 526 -25.06 2.31 -11.44
N LYS A 527 -24.27 1.69 -10.54
CA LYS A 527 -23.40 0.56 -10.89
C LYS A 527 -24.21 -0.63 -11.45
N PRO A 528 -23.95 -1.06 -12.69
CA PRO A 528 -24.44 -2.33 -13.18
C PRO A 528 -23.65 -3.45 -12.51
N ILE A 529 -24.26 -4.21 -11.61
CA ILE A 529 -23.57 -5.26 -10.85
C ILE A 529 -23.19 -6.42 -11.77
N LEU A 530 -21.89 -6.74 -11.83
CA LEU A 530 -21.35 -7.95 -12.43
C LEU A 530 -21.19 -9.06 -11.39
N LEU A 531 -20.60 -8.76 -10.22
CA LEU A 531 -20.38 -9.73 -9.15
C LEU A 531 -21.00 -9.24 -7.85
N ASP A 532 -22.08 -9.90 -7.40
CA ASP A 532 -22.71 -9.65 -6.12
C ASP A 532 -22.10 -10.56 -5.05
N VAL A 533 -21.00 -10.11 -4.44
CA VAL A 533 -20.07 -10.94 -3.66
C VAL A 533 -20.17 -10.75 -2.15
N GLY A 534 -20.74 -9.63 -1.70
CA GLY A 534 -20.82 -9.26 -0.29
C GLY A 534 -21.77 -10.12 0.53
N GLU A 535 -22.69 -10.85 -0.10
CA GLU A 535 -23.57 -11.80 0.60
C GLU A 535 -23.27 -13.26 0.19
N VAL A 536 -22.08 -13.52 -0.38
CA VAL A 536 -21.62 -14.86 -0.76
C VAL A 536 -20.60 -15.36 0.26
N SER A 537 -20.92 -16.51 0.88
CA SER A 537 -20.12 -17.12 1.96
C SER A 537 -19.66 -18.55 1.66
N ARG A 538 -19.85 -19.04 0.42
CA ARG A 538 -19.39 -20.37 0.00
C ARG A 538 -18.31 -20.26 -1.08
N PRO A 539 -17.20 -21.02 -0.98
CA PRO A 539 -16.80 -21.89 0.13
C PRO A 539 -16.47 -21.14 1.44
N TYR A 540 -16.14 -19.86 1.36
CA TYR A 540 -16.01 -18.88 2.45
C TYR A 540 -16.26 -17.47 1.86
N GLN A 541 -16.07 -16.41 2.63
CA GLN A 541 -16.34 -15.03 2.19
C GLN A 541 -15.49 -14.63 0.97
N TRP A 542 -16.15 -14.05 -0.05
CA TRP A 542 -15.48 -13.62 -1.28
C TRP A 542 -14.78 -12.28 -1.17
N THR A 543 -15.36 -11.38 -0.37
CA THR A 543 -14.85 -10.02 -0.09
C THR A 543 -15.10 -9.65 1.38
N PRO A 544 -14.36 -8.69 1.94
CA PRO A 544 -14.67 -8.14 3.26
C PRO A 544 -15.96 -7.31 3.23
N ASN A 545 -16.82 -7.49 4.24
CA ASN A 545 -17.79 -6.45 4.66
C ASN A 545 -17.35 -5.80 5.98
N ILE A 546 -16.65 -6.54 6.83
CA ILE A 546 -16.05 -6.01 8.05
C ILE A 546 -14.68 -5.46 7.67
N VAL A 547 -14.50 -4.15 7.82
CA VAL A 547 -13.30 -3.43 7.40
C VAL A 547 -12.61 -2.78 8.59
N ASP A 548 -11.32 -2.50 8.42
CA ASP A 548 -10.52 -1.80 9.41
C ASP A 548 -10.64 -0.28 9.22
N VAL A 549 -11.01 0.42 10.28
CA VAL A 549 -10.95 1.88 10.39
C VAL A 549 -9.85 2.19 11.40
N GLN A 550 -8.76 2.84 10.98
CA GLN A 550 -7.60 3.08 11.85
C GLN A 550 -6.95 4.45 11.61
N LEU A 551 -6.63 5.14 12.71
CA LEU A 551 -5.96 6.44 12.71
C LEU A 551 -4.81 6.42 13.71
N PHE A 552 -3.64 6.95 13.32
CA PHE A 552 -2.55 7.23 14.26
C PHE A 552 -2.36 8.73 14.43
N ARG A 553 -1.97 9.14 15.64
CA ARG A 553 -1.62 10.51 15.99
C ARG A 553 -0.26 10.55 16.67
N VAL A 554 0.58 11.50 16.26
CA VAL A 554 1.76 11.94 17.00
C VAL A 554 1.85 13.46 16.92
N GLY A 555 1.76 14.15 18.05
CA GLY A 555 1.76 15.62 18.07
C GLY A 555 0.63 16.18 17.19
N GLN A 556 0.99 17.04 16.23
CA GLN A 556 0.07 17.58 15.21
C GLN A 556 -0.01 16.74 13.91
N LEU A 557 0.63 15.57 13.83
CA LEU A 557 0.53 14.66 12.68
C LEU A 557 -0.56 13.60 12.93
N ALA A 558 -1.47 13.47 11.96
CA ALA A 558 -2.46 12.39 11.87
C ALA A 558 -2.22 11.54 10.61
N ILE A 559 -2.26 10.21 10.78
CA ILE A 559 -2.05 9.22 9.71
C ILE A 559 -3.34 8.41 9.55
N ILE A 560 -4.05 8.64 8.46
CA ILE A 560 -5.21 7.84 8.03
C ILE A 560 -4.68 6.54 7.44
N VAL A 561 -5.11 5.40 7.98
CA VAL A 561 -4.75 4.07 7.48
C VAL A 561 -5.92 3.54 6.64
N SER A 562 -5.83 3.73 5.32
CA SER A 562 -6.91 3.41 4.39
C SER A 562 -6.92 1.92 4.01
N PRO A 563 -8.03 1.19 4.19
CA PRO A 563 -8.15 -0.21 3.76
C PRO A 563 -8.25 -0.40 2.24
N GLY A 564 -8.67 0.66 1.53
CA GLY A 564 -8.79 0.67 0.09
C GLY A 564 -7.87 1.66 -0.61
N GLU A 565 -7.97 1.65 -1.93
CA GLU A 565 -7.33 2.56 -2.86
C GLU A 565 -8.21 3.79 -3.06
N ALA A 566 -8.02 4.80 -2.20
CA ALA A 566 -8.71 6.08 -2.36
C ALA A 566 -8.23 6.80 -3.63
N THR A 567 -9.16 7.27 -4.46
CA THR A 567 -8.85 8.18 -5.57
C THR A 567 -8.31 9.51 -5.06
N THR A 568 -7.75 10.30 -5.96
CA THR A 568 -7.17 11.60 -5.66
C THR A 568 -8.15 12.50 -4.92
N MET A 569 -9.39 12.67 -5.41
CA MET A 569 -10.36 13.54 -4.75
C MET A 569 -10.95 12.91 -3.48
N ALA A 570 -11.16 11.59 -3.46
CA ALA A 570 -11.59 10.90 -2.25
C ALA A 570 -10.59 11.09 -1.10
N GLY A 571 -9.29 10.93 -1.38
CA GLY A 571 -8.24 11.15 -0.40
C GLY A 571 -8.14 12.60 0.08
N ARG A 572 -8.38 13.59 -0.81
CA ARG A 572 -8.46 15.01 -0.42
C ARG A 572 -9.61 15.28 0.55
N ARG A 573 -10.82 14.85 0.21
CA ARG A 573 -12.01 15.03 1.07
C ARG A 573 -11.85 14.36 2.43
N TRP A 574 -11.22 13.17 2.45
CA TRP A 574 -10.95 12.45 3.68
C TRP A 574 -9.94 13.19 4.57
N LYS A 575 -8.80 13.60 3.99
CA LYS A 575 -7.78 14.39 4.72
C LYS A 575 -8.35 15.69 5.24
N GLU A 576 -9.12 16.43 4.44
CA GLU A 576 -9.75 17.70 4.83
C GLU A 576 -10.77 17.52 5.95
N SER A 577 -11.48 16.39 5.98
CA SER A 577 -12.45 16.10 7.05
C SER A 577 -11.74 15.79 8.38
N VAL A 578 -10.67 15.00 8.33
CA VAL A 578 -9.84 14.73 9.51
C VAL A 578 -9.11 16.00 9.97
N GLU A 579 -8.59 16.81 9.05
CA GLU A 579 -7.93 18.07 9.37
C GLU A 579 -8.86 19.02 10.13
N ARG A 580 -10.10 19.21 9.63
CA ARG A 580 -11.11 20.06 10.31
C ARG A 580 -11.44 19.56 11.71
N ALA A 581 -11.59 18.25 11.90
CA ALA A 581 -11.82 17.68 13.23
C ALA A 581 -10.58 17.85 14.14
N PHE A 582 -9.39 17.71 13.56
CA PHE A 582 -8.13 17.76 14.30
C PHE A 582 -7.78 19.16 14.82
N VAL A 583 -8.11 20.22 14.06
CA VAL A 583 -7.96 21.62 14.55
C VAL A 583 -8.64 21.81 15.91
N GLY A 584 -9.88 21.34 16.07
CA GLY A 584 -10.62 21.51 17.32
C GLY A 584 -9.96 20.82 18.52
N PHE A 585 -9.29 19.68 18.31
CA PHE A 585 -8.55 18.99 19.37
C PHE A 585 -7.26 19.73 19.75
N LEU A 586 -6.51 20.24 18.76
CA LEU A 586 -5.29 21.02 19.03
C LEU A 586 -5.61 22.32 19.78
N ASP A 587 -6.71 22.99 19.44
CA ASP A 587 -7.15 24.20 20.13
C ASP A 587 -7.56 23.92 21.59
N THR A 588 -8.17 22.76 21.86
CA THR A 588 -8.59 22.36 23.22
C THR A 588 -7.39 22.05 24.11
N GLU A 589 -6.41 21.28 23.61
CA GLU A 589 -5.21 20.92 24.37
C GLU A 589 -4.36 22.12 24.77
N ARG A 590 -4.36 23.19 23.97
CA ARG A 590 -3.73 24.46 24.33
C ARG A 590 -4.38 25.08 25.57
N ASN A 591 -5.72 25.13 25.59
CA ASN A 591 -6.47 25.78 26.65
C ASN A 591 -6.37 25.03 28.00
N ASP A 592 -6.10 23.73 27.97
CA ASP A 592 -5.90 22.90 29.17
C ASP A 592 -4.45 22.95 29.70
N ALA A 593 -3.46 23.22 28.84
CA ALA A 593 -2.04 23.26 29.22
C ALA A 593 -1.62 24.61 29.82
N ASP A 594 -2.15 25.72 29.29
CA ASP A 594 -1.86 27.07 29.74
C ASP A 594 -3.16 27.70 30.28
N GLY A 595 -3.37 27.68 31.60
CA GLY A 595 -4.41 28.49 32.25
C GLY A 595 -4.19 30.01 32.15
N ASN A 596 -3.39 30.44 31.16
CA ASN A 596 -2.99 31.80 30.87
C ASN A 596 -3.06 31.99 29.35
N GLU A 597 -3.83 32.99 28.88
CA GLU A 597 -3.97 33.37 27.48
C GLU A 597 -2.68 34.02 26.93
N ASP A 598 -1.52 33.35 27.00
CA ASP A 598 -0.31 33.86 26.35
C ASP A 598 -0.44 33.65 24.83
N SER A 599 -0.74 34.75 24.15
CA SER A 599 -1.12 34.86 22.74
C SER A 599 0.01 34.64 21.72
N ASP A 600 1.21 34.25 22.17
CA ASP A 600 2.43 34.26 21.36
C ASP A 600 2.95 32.85 20.99
N SER A 601 2.23 31.77 21.33
CA SER A 601 2.55 30.43 20.80
C SER A 601 2.00 30.26 19.38
N GLU A 602 2.87 29.93 18.42
CA GLU A 602 2.48 29.66 17.03
C GLU A 602 1.40 28.56 16.98
N GLN A 603 0.27 28.84 16.33
CA GLN A 603 -0.82 27.87 16.18
C GLN A 603 -0.32 26.64 15.42
N LEU A 604 -0.30 25.48 16.09
CA LEU A 604 0.08 24.21 15.44
C LEU A 604 -0.97 23.87 14.38
N SER A 605 -0.55 23.88 13.12
CA SER A 605 -1.40 23.45 12.02
C SER A 605 -1.40 21.92 11.93
N PRO A 606 -2.57 21.26 11.85
CA PRO A 606 -2.63 19.82 11.64
C PRO A 606 -1.90 19.40 10.37
N ILE A 607 -1.28 18.22 10.42
CA ILE A 607 -0.64 17.59 9.28
C ILE A 607 -1.34 16.26 9.09
N VAL A 608 -2.09 16.11 8.01
CA VAL A 608 -2.84 14.88 7.74
C VAL A 608 -2.26 14.20 6.51
N VAL A 609 -1.86 12.94 6.70
CA VAL A 609 -1.45 12.04 5.62
C VAL A 609 -2.40 10.87 5.55
N LEU A 610 -2.54 10.29 4.35
CA LEU A 610 -3.28 9.07 4.11
C LEU A 610 -2.31 8.05 3.54
N GLY A 611 -2.36 6.81 4.05
CA GLY A 611 -1.61 5.70 3.48
C GLY A 611 -2.43 4.43 3.44
N GLY A 612 -2.35 3.72 2.32
CA GLY A 612 -3.08 2.49 2.02
C GLY A 612 -2.75 2.01 0.60
N PRO A 613 -3.17 0.81 0.19
CA PRO A 613 -4.14 -0.04 0.89
C PRO A 613 -3.53 -0.80 2.07
N ALA A 614 -4.26 -0.84 3.18
CA ALA A 614 -3.75 -1.31 4.46
C ALA A 614 -4.70 -2.26 5.18
N ASN A 615 -4.18 -3.10 6.06
CA ASN A 615 -4.92 -3.96 6.99
C ASN A 615 -5.90 -4.97 6.37
N SER A 616 -6.97 -4.54 5.71
CA SER A 616 -7.93 -5.35 4.97
C SER A 616 -8.09 -4.74 3.58
N TYR A 617 -7.82 -5.49 2.52
CA TYR A 617 -7.91 -4.94 1.16
C TYR A 617 -9.37 -4.86 0.68
N THR A 618 -9.89 -3.64 0.48
CA THR A 618 -11.29 -3.40 0.11
C THR A 618 -11.45 -2.77 -1.28
N HIS A 619 -10.53 -3.06 -2.22
CA HIS A 619 -10.52 -2.47 -3.55
C HIS A 619 -10.49 -0.93 -3.51
N TYR A 620 -11.36 -0.23 -4.23
CA TYR A 620 -11.29 1.21 -4.47
C TYR A 620 -12.24 2.02 -3.58
N ILE A 621 -11.91 3.30 -3.41
CA ILE A 621 -12.74 4.28 -2.72
C ILE A 621 -12.79 5.54 -3.60
N THR A 622 -13.93 5.77 -4.22
CA THR A 622 -14.19 6.94 -5.08
C THR A 622 -15.06 7.96 -4.37
N THR A 623 -15.08 9.20 -4.86
CA THR A 623 -16.18 10.12 -4.53
C THR A 623 -17.51 9.61 -5.10
N GLU A 624 -18.64 10.14 -4.66
CA GLU A 624 -19.94 9.83 -5.27
C GLU A 624 -20.01 10.26 -6.73
N GLU A 625 -19.37 11.39 -7.05
CA GLU A 625 -19.32 11.94 -8.40
C GLU A 625 -18.51 11.04 -9.35
N GLU A 626 -17.34 10.59 -8.91
CA GLU A 626 -16.52 9.61 -9.64
C GLU A 626 -17.21 8.24 -9.72
N TYR A 627 -17.89 7.81 -8.64
CA TYR A 627 -18.67 6.58 -8.62
C TYR A 627 -19.77 6.61 -9.68
N GLY A 628 -20.45 7.75 -9.86
CA GLY A 628 -21.50 7.93 -10.86
C GLY A 628 -21.03 7.67 -12.29
N ILE A 629 -19.73 7.79 -12.56
CA ILE A 629 -19.13 7.56 -13.88
C ILE A 629 -18.85 6.07 -14.13
N GLN A 630 -18.68 5.22 -13.11
CA GLN A 630 -18.49 3.77 -13.31
C GLN A 630 -17.34 3.40 -14.27
N ARG A 631 -16.23 4.16 -14.25
CA ARG A 631 -14.92 3.64 -14.68
C ARG A 631 -14.43 2.54 -13.73
N TYR A 632 -13.25 1.97 -13.99
CA TYR A 632 -12.74 0.83 -13.22
C TYR A 632 -12.80 1.05 -11.71
N GLU A 633 -12.34 2.22 -11.23
CA GLU A 633 -12.33 2.55 -9.80
C GLU A 633 -13.76 2.61 -9.23
N GLY A 634 -14.69 3.29 -9.90
CA GLY A 634 -16.09 3.40 -9.46
C GLY A 634 -16.84 2.06 -9.47
N ALA A 635 -16.56 1.21 -10.45
CA ALA A 635 -17.10 -0.16 -10.49
C ALA A 635 -16.49 -1.06 -9.41
N SER A 636 -15.28 -0.71 -8.94
CA SER A 636 -14.55 -1.44 -7.91
C SER A 636 -14.71 -0.86 -6.50
N THR A 637 -15.48 0.22 -6.34
CA THR A 637 -15.89 0.76 -5.04
C THR A 637 -16.92 -0.17 -4.41
N LEU A 638 -16.48 -1.05 -3.50
CA LEU A 638 -17.24 -2.23 -3.08
C LEU A 638 -18.60 -1.92 -2.44
N TYR A 639 -18.73 -0.86 -1.64
CA TYR A 639 -19.88 -0.67 -0.74
C TYR A 639 -20.90 0.36 -1.24
N GLY A 640 -20.90 0.62 -2.55
CA GLY A 640 -21.83 1.54 -3.20
C GLY A 640 -21.35 3.00 -3.24
N PRO A 641 -22.21 3.94 -3.67
CA PRO A 641 -21.83 5.34 -3.90
C PRO A 641 -21.32 6.03 -2.64
N HIS A 642 -21.88 5.68 -1.48
CA HIS A 642 -21.60 6.32 -0.20
C HIS A 642 -20.36 5.75 0.54
N THR A 643 -19.52 4.97 -0.15
CA THR A 643 -18.37 4.30 0.48
C THR A 643 -17.39 5.28 1.12
N LEU A 644 -17.04 6.38 0.43
CA LEU A 644 -16.15 7.41 0.98
C LEU A 644 -16.75 8.08 2.21
N ASP A 645 -18.01 8.48 2.13
CA ASP A 645 -18.67 9.19 3.23
C ASP A 645 -18.84 8.31 4.46
N ALA A 646 -19.08 7.01 4.27
CA ALA A 646 -19.09 6.02 5.36
C ALA A 646 -17.72 5.91 6.04
N TYR A 647 -16.65 5.88 5.25
CA TYR A 647 -15.30 5.91 5.78
C TYR A 647 -14.98 7.21 6.53
N ILE A 648 -15.40 8.36 6.01
CA ILE A 648 -15.23 9.64 6.71
C ILE A 648 -16.04 9.68 8.01
N ASN A 649 -17.24 9.11 8.04
CA ASN A 649 -18.09 9.07 9.23
C ASN A 649 -17.60 8.09 10.31
N GLY A 650 -17.00 6.97 9.89
CA GLY A 650 -16.43 5.98 10.81
C GLY A 650 -15.16 6.43 11.53
N PHE A 651 -14.47 7.46 11.00
CA PHE A 651 -13.34 8.15 11.62
C PHE A 651 -13.84 9.27 12.54
#